data_AF-A0A9W6YQ14-F1
#
_entry.id   AF-A0A9W6YQ14-F1
#
_cell.length_a   1.000
_cell.length_b   1.000
_cell.length_c   1.000
_cell.angle_alpha   90.00
_cell.angle_beta   90.00
_cell.angle_gamma   90.00
#
_symmetry.space_group_name_H-M   'P 1'
#
loop_
_entity.id
_entity.type
_entity.pdbx_description
1 polymer ?
#
loop_
_entity_poly.entity_id
_entity_poly.type
_entity_poly.pdbx_seq_one_letter_code
_entity_poly.pdbx_strand_id
1 'polypeptide(L)'
;MLVRAIGNALPPRHDPTRALRNLRFFLEHEQLDSDELATHWVLNRLADAQVARQFRELLAEFDAPYTELPLQLEQYARAPFNVIVEDHGEDRVHMELPDDDQWTRNQDVNAIYASKNRYALGINAARNMMLDIARESGARWLLPWDQTCFLTKDAWGQIKHDLDNAAPDQKYFMAFMDRLTQENEVVLSPEFKADPWEEPQIIFRNDSVERFDEQLRYGQRDKAALLVRLQVNGVWNGWGWSSWEQQRTYANLSKDVSGPDAVPSTGYVIRLYSGLESAVEANTASAGFWREIRRAKGVVKVLDKLEERVMVELLDYRPDKVLVYDEALLHRYKEQFNTEEGKQTISNLLADADRALEVSKPWKVTSNEALDPEHDPQIFANYYDRDDGVSDDGELIQDMAYNTTALALAWSLTGDKQYVIQASTFLEAWCHDPSSLMRATLEYADMSYQKLLTNTAGNTKGSVMGIRHTAVIPMLLDAIRLLNTTSINSSEGVLPHDLSDKIVRWTRDLFGSLQSESARYTFRWSPGLFAMLYDIQVAALGAFLNDSKLLRYTLGTIHGRLMTMMSPEEKLLVPTGVATKPYTLLMLSTWGFAADLAQRYGLSRHLFQFDLTRDRREERVNEEGGLLCRFIGHSVPCCQAEATSRASAHQCVRALQHVDEAQLFVYSRIVRQAVEQCPILRKRPSCASLARIEPNFKTLSAHEMSRYLLPPYPFLR
;
A
#
# COMPACT_ATOMS: atom_id res chain seq x y z
N MET A 1 -17.35 -32.17 -19.03
CA MET A 1 -16.46 -32.15 -17.85
C MET A 1 -16.81 -30.96 -16.97
N LEU A 2 -17.05 -31.23 -15.70
CA LEU A 2 -17.33 -30.26 -14.66
C LEU A 2 -16.05 -29.94 -13.91
N VAL A 3 -15.64 -28.68 -13.96
CA VAL A 3 -14.44 -28.22 -13.25
C VAL A 3 -14.87 -27.19 -12.22
N ARG A 4 -14.28 -27.23 -11.02
CA ARG A 4 -14.63 -26.34 -9.91
C ARG A 4 -13.40 -25.66 -9.32
N ALA A 5 -13.41 -24.34 -9.20
CA ALA A 5 -12.33 -23.62 -8.52
C ALA A 5 -12.61 -23.47 -7.02
N ILE A 6 -11.63 -23.83 -6.18
CA ILE A 6 -11.58 -23.56 -4.75
C ILE A 6 -10.68 -22.35 -4.54
N GLY A 7 -11.22 -21.28 -3.94
CA GLY A 7 -10.50 -20.03 -3.70
C GLY A 7 -10.33 -19.70 -2.21
N ASN A 8 -9.67 -18.59 -1.94
CA ASN A 8 -9.52 -18.06 -0.58
C ASN A 8 -10.87 -17.73 0.07
N ALA A 9 -11.08 -18.18 1.30
CA ALA A 9 -12.19 -17.70 2.13
C ALA A 9 -11.98 -16.22 2.50
N LEU A 10 -13.07 -15.45 2.55
CA LEU A 10 -13.07 -14.00 2.76
C LEU A 10 -13.92 -13.60 3.99
N PRO A 11 -13.50 -13.86 5.24
CA PRO A 11 -14.27 -13.45 6.41
C PRO A 11 -14.45 -11.91 6.46
N PRO A 12 -15.63 -11.39 6.86
CA PRO A 12 -16.77 -12.10 7.45
C PRO A 12 -17.76 -12.67 6.41
N ARG A 13 -17.46 -12.60 5.11
CA ARG A 13 -18.36 -13.11 4.06
C ARG A 13 -18.32 -14.64 3.95
N HIS A 14 -17.13 -15.22 3.99
CA HIS A 14 -16.92 -16.67 3.86
C HIS A 14 -15.98 -17.18 4.94
N ASP A 15 -16.39 -18.22 5.64
CA ASP A 15 -15.61 -18.89 6.67
C ASP A 15 -14.84 -20.09 6.09
N PRO A 16 -13.53 -20.25 6.39
CA PRO A 16 -12.74 -21.36 5.85
C PRO A 16 -13.22 -22.74 6.35
N THR A 17 -13.72 -22.84 7.59
CA THR A 17 -14.27 -24.09 8.12
C THR A 17 -15.54 -24.48 7.37
N ARG A 18 -16.42 -23.50 7.10
CA ARG A 18 -17.61 -23.74 6.26
C ARG A 18 -17.23 -24.14 4.84
N ALA A 19 -16.19 -23.55 4.24
CA ALA A 19 -15.74 -23.92 2.91
C ALA A 19 -15.26 -25.39 2.85
N LEU A 20 -14.53 -25.86 3.86
CA LEU A 20 -14.15 -27.27 3.99
C LEU A 20 -15.37 -28.20 4.20
N ARG A 21 -16.32 -27.81 5.05
CA ARG A 21 -17.57 -28.58 5.25
C ARG A 21 -18.38 -28.69 3.96
N ASN A 22 -18.48 -27.60 3.20
CA ASN A 22 -19.17 -27.61 1.93
C ASN A 22 -18.45 -28.54 0.93
N LEU A 23 -17.11 -28.50 0.85
CA LEU A 23 -16.37 -29.45 0.00
C LEU A 23 -16.63 -30.91 0.40
N ARG A 24 -16.60 -31.23 1.69
CA ARG A 24 -16.90 -32.60 2.16
C ARG A 24 -18.32 -33.02 1.75
N PHE A 25 -19.30 -32.13 1.94
CA PHE A 25 -20.68 -32.37 1.53
C PHE A 25 -20.79 -32.65 0.01
N PHE A 26 -20.05 -31.93 -0.83
CA PHE A 26 -19.97 -32.21 -2.26
C PHE A 26 -19.48 -33.64 -2.52
N LEU A 27 -18.33 -33.99 -1.94
CA LEU A 27 -17.67 -35.28 -2.18
C LEU A 27 -18.50 -36.46 -1.66
N GLU A 28 -19.30 -36.26 -0.61
CA GLU A 28 -20.17 -37.28 -0.04
C GLU A 28 -21.50 -37.45 -0.79
N HIS A 29 -22.08 -36.34 -1.28
CA HIS A 29 -23.50 -36.32 -1.70
C HIS A 29 -23.77 -35.91 -3.16
N GLU A 30 -22.83 -35.31 -3.90
CA GLU A 30 -22.99 -34.96 -5.32
C GLU A 30 -22.77 -36.20 -6.22
N GLN A 31 -23.51 -37.28 -5.96
CA GLN A 31 -23.43 -38.52 -6.71
C GLN A 31 -24.37 -38.45 -7.91
N LEU A 32 -23.84 -38.14 -9.10
CA LEU A 32 -24.63 -37.91 -10.32
C LEU A 32 -24.80 -39.16 -11.21
N ASP A 33 -24.24 -40.31 -10.81
CA ASP A 33 -24.32 -41.62 -11.49
C ASP A 33 -24.19 -41.54 -13.03
N SER A 34 -23.05 -41.03 -13.53
CA SER A 34 -22.85 -40.79 -14.97
C SER A 34 -21.41 -41.05 -15.42
N ASP A 35 -21.21 -42.13 -16.18
CA ASP A 35 -19.93 -42.47 -16.81
C ASP A 35 -19.45 -41.42 -17.82
N GLU A 36 -20.36 -40.55 -18.29
CA GLU A 36 -20.09 -39.48 -19.26
C GLU A 36 -19.70 -38.15 -18.60
N LEU A 37 -19.70 -38.06 -17.27
CA LEU A 37 -19.36 -36.85 -16.52
C LEU A 37 -18.07 -37.01 -15.74
N ALA A 38 -16.99 -36.41 -16.26
CA ALA A 38 -15.76 -36.20 -15.50
C ALA A 38 -15.86 -34.94 -14.61
N THR A 39 -15.34 -35.03 -13.38
CA THR A 39 -15.19 -33.90 -12.45
C THR A 39 -13.71 -33.60 -12.19
N HIS A 40 -13.37 -32.33 -11.95
CA HIS A 40 -12.00 -31.92 -11.58
C HIS A 40 -12.02 -30.64 -10.73
N TRP A 41 -11.03 -30.50 -9.87
CA TRP A 41 -10.91 -29.35 -8.98
C TRP A 41 -9.70 -28.47 -9.31
N VAL A 42 -9.82 -27.16 -9.12
CA VAL A 42 -8.71 -26.21 -9.25
C VAL A 42 -8.52 -25.50 -7.92
N LEU A 43 -7.38 -25.73 -7.26
CA LEU A 43 -7.01 -24.97 -6.06
C LEU A 43 -6.38 -23.65 -6.48
N ASN A 44 -7.09 -22.55 -6.31
CA ASN A 44 -6.69 -21.24 -6.82
C ASN A 44 -6.02 -20.39 -5.73
N ARG A 45 -4.68 -20.36 -5.77
CA ARG A 45 -3.82 -19.41 -5.06
C ARG A 45 -4.18 -19.26 -3.57
N LEU A 46 -4.35 -20.39 -2.90
CA LEU A 46 -4.71 -20.43 -1.48
C LEU A 46 -3.60 -19.81 -0.63
N ALA A 47 -3.93 -18.71 0.04
CA ALA A 47 -2.99 -17.87 0.78
C ALA A 47 -2.59 -18.48 2.14
N ASP A 48 -3.49 -19.23 2.76
CA ASP A 48 -3.25 -19.91 4.03
C ASP A 48 -2.76 -21.33 3.78
N ALA A 49 -1.52 -21.62 4.17
CA ALA A 49 -0.87 -22.90 3.92
C ALA A 49 -1.53 -24.07 4.68
N GLN A 50 -2.13 -23.82 5.84
CA GLN A 50 -2.85 -24.84 6.60
C GLN A 50 -4.17 -25.16 5.92
N VAL A 51 -4.94 -24.14 5.53
CA VAL A 51 -6.20 -24.33 4.80
C VAL A 51 -5.95 -25.02 3.45
N ALA A 52 -4.91 -24.64 2.72
CA ALA A 52 -4.52 -25.29 1.47
C ALA A 52 -4.22 -26.78 1.66
N ARG A 53 -3.53 -27.13 2.76
CA ARG A 53 -3.25 -28.53 3.11
C ARG A 53 -4.53 -29.31 3.39
N GLN A 54 -5.45 -28.74 4.17
CA GLN A 54 -6.73 -29.38 4.50
C GLN A 54 -7.57 -29.66 3.24
N PHE A 55 -7.58 -28.74 2.27
CA PHE A 55 -8.24 -28.97 0.99
C PHE A 55 -7.59 -30.12 0.20
N ARG A 56 -6.24 -30.17 0.14
CA ARG A 56 -5.52 -31.27 -0.53
C ARG A 56 -5.77 -32.62 0.13
N GLU A 57 -5.74 -32.68 1.45
CA GLU A 57 -6.00 -33.90 2.22
C GLU A 57 -7.42 -34.41 1.98
N LEU A 58 -8.42 -33.52 1.99
CA LEU A 58 -9.81 -33.89 1.76
C LEU A 58 -10.06 -34.35 0.31
N LEU A 59 -9.45 -33.69 -0.69
CA LEU A 59 -9.54 -34.15 -2.08
C LEU A 59 -8.88 -35.53 -2.27
N ALA A 60 -7.73 -35.76 -1.63
CA ALA A 60 -7.05 -37.05 -1.68
C ALA A 60 -7.82 -38.17 -0.97
N GLU A 61 -8.50 -37.88 0.14
CA GLU A 61 -9.36 -38.83 0.87
C GLU A 61 -10.45 -39.44 -0.03
N PHE A 62 -10.98 -38.65 -0.97
CA PHE A 62 -12.05 -39.05 -1.89
C PHE A 62 -11.55 -39.36 -3.32
N ASP A 63 -10.23 -39.46 -3.53
CA ASP A 63 -9.61 -39.66 -4.85
C ASP A 63 -10.09 -38.64 -5.92
N ALA A 64 -10.36 -37.40 -5.47
CA ALA A 64 -10.87 -36.34 -6.32
C ALA A 64 -9.70 -35.64 -7.06
N PRO A 65 -9.66 -35.67 -8.41
CA PRO A 65 -8.56 -35.11 -9.16
C PRO A 65 -8.53 -33.58 -9.07
N TYR A 66 -7.33 -33.01 -8.94
CA TYR A 66 -7.17 -31.57 -8.84
C TYR A 66 -5.88 -31.04 -9.48
N THR A 67 -5.93 -29.76 -9.85
CA THR A 67 -4.78 -28.96 -10.28
C THR A 67 -4.60 -27.79 -9.32
N GLU A 68 -3.38 -27.54 -8.86
CA GLU A 68 -3.09 -26.41 -7.97
C GLU A 68 -2.44 -25.26 -8.75
N LEU A 69 -3.01 -24.06 -8.60
CA LEU A 69 -2.40 -22.79 -9.00
C LEU A 69 -1.74 -22.18 -7.75
N PRO A 70 -0.43 -22.35 -7.55
CA PRO A 70 0.21 -21.90 -6.32
C PRO A 70 0.24 -20.37 -6.23
N LEU A 71 0.10 -19.84 -5.00
CA LEU A 71 0.36 -18.43 -4.73
C LEU A 71 1.87 -18.22 -4.55
N GLN A 72 2.52 -17.61 -5.54
CA GLN A 72 3.92 -17.18 -5.40
C GLN A 72 3.96 -15.78 -4.77
N LEU A 73 4.52 -15.66 -3.57
CA LEU A 73 4.50 -14.42 -2.79
C LEU A 73 5.34 -13.32 -3.46
N GLU A 74 6.43 -13.67 -4.13
CA GLU A 74 7.31 -12.75 -4.85
C GLU A 74 6.60 -12.11 -6.04
N GLN A 75 5.78 -12.88 -6.76
CA GLN A 75 4.98 -12.36 -7.86
C GLN A 75 3.84 -11.47 -7.35
N TYR A 76 3.22 -11.82 -6.21
CA TYR A 76 2.27 -10.93 -5.53
C TYR A 76 2.91 -9.60 -5.12
N ALA A 77 4.11 -9.65 -4.52
CA ALA A 77 4.82 -8.47 -4.02
C ALA A 77 5.11 -7.44 -5.13
N ARG A 78 5.31 -7.90 -6.37
CA ARG A 78 5.55 -7.06 -7.56
C ARG A 78 4.28 -6.43 -8.14
N ALA A 79 3.09 -6.86 -7.71
CA ALA A 79 1.86 -6.22 -8.15
C ALA A 79 1.73 -4.84 -7.47
N PRO A 80 1.61 -3.74 -8.25
CA PRO A 80 1.55 -2.40 -7.68
C PRO A 80 0.23 -2.14 -6.96
N PHE A 81 0.22 -1.11 -6.11
CA PHE A 81 -1.01 -0.41 -5.76
C PHE A 81 -1.36 0.55 -6.89
N ASN A 82 -2.64 0.74 -7.18
CA ASN A 82 -3.08 1.74 -8.13
C ASN A 82 -3.57 2.97 -7.35
N VAL A 83 -3.18 4.17 -7.75
CA VAL A 83 -3.61 5.41 -7.08
C VAL A 83 -4.78 6.07 -7.81
N ILE A 84 -4.95 5.74 -9.10
CA ILE A 84 -6.09 6.17 -9.90
C ILE A 84 -7.10 5.04 -9.99
N VAL A 85 -8.33 5.35 -9.59
CA VAL A 85 -9.46 4.43 -9.72
C VAL A 85 -10.11 4.65 -11.08
N GLU A 86 -10.20 3.58 -11.88
CA GLU A 86 -10.88 3.54 -13.18
C GLU A 86 -10.54 4.74 -14.10
N ASP A 87 -11.55 5.55 -14.44
CA ASP A 87 -11.46 6.67 -15.40
C ASP A 87 -11.49 8.04 -14.70
N HIS A 88 -11.30 8.10 -13.38
CA HIS A 88 -11.44 9.34 -12.63
C HIS A 88 -10.29 10.32 -12.88
N GLY A 89 -9.10 9.83 -13.25
CA GLY A 89 -7.93 10.67 -13.55
C GLY A 89 -7.36 11.45 -12.36
N GLU A 90 -7.74 11.03 -11.16
CA GLU A 90 -7.50 11.66 -9.87
C GLU A 90 -6.91 10.65 -8.87
N ASP A 91 -6.06 11.15 -7.97
CA ASP A 91 -5.49 10.38 -6.86
C ASP A 91 -6.56 10.15 -5.78
N ARG A 92 -7.06 8.91 -5.68
CA ARG A 92 -8.08 8.50 -4.70
C ARG A 92 -7.51 7.94 -3.40
N VAL A 93 -6.18 7.85 -3.28
CA VAL A 93 -5.53 7.40 -2.04
C VAL A 93 -5.35 8.56 -1.06
N HIS A 94 -5.00 9.72 -1.61
CA HIS A 94 -4.65 10.89 -0.79
C HIS A 94 -5.70 11.98 -0.78
N MET A 95 -6.65 11.96 -1.72
CA MET A 95 -7.87 12.75 -1.65
C MET A 95 -9.00 11.88 -1.09
N GLU A 96 -9.45 12.14 0.14
CA GLU A 96 -10.73 11.60 0.60
C GLU A 96 -11.80 12.67 0.42
N LEU A 97 -12.90 12.34 -0.27
CA LEU A 97 -14.03 13.24 -0.38
C LEU A 97 -14.93 13.07 0.85
N PRO A 98 -15.20 14.13 1.64
CA PRO A 98 -15.99 14.04 2.86
C PRO A 98 -17.40 13.46 2.64
N ASP A 99 -17.97 13.72 1.45
CA ASP A 99 -19.32 13.30 1.07
C ASP A 99 -19.41 11.86 0.55
N ASP A 100 -18.28 11.16 0.38
CA ASP A 100 -18.30 9.78 -0.10
C ASP A 100 -19.02 8.89 0.91
N ASP A 101 -19.97 8.09 0.42
CA ASP A 101 -20.65 7.13 1.25
C ASP A 101 -19.74 5.90 1.54
N GLN A 102 -20.17 5.03 2.46
CA GLN A 102 -19.39 3.85 2.85
C GLN A 102 -19.12 2.89 1.68
N TRP A 103 -20.05 2.75 0.74
CA TRP A 103 -19.89 1.91 -0.44
C TRP A 103 -18.77 2.45 -1.33
N THR A 104 -18.82 3.75 -1.66
CA THR A 104 -17.82 4.41 -2.51
C THR A 104 -16.42 4.24 -1.93
N ARG A 105 -16.23 4.57 -0.64
CA ARG A 105 -14.93 4.37 0.04
C ARG A 105 -14.43 2.92 -0.02
N ASN A 106 -15.31 1.94 0.20
CA ASN A 106 -14.90 0.54 0.15
C ASN A 106 -14.51 0.09 -1.26
N GLN A 107 -15.18 0.61 -2.30
CA GLN A 107 -14.84 0.31 -3.69
C GLN A 107 -13.51 0.93 -4.11
N ASP A 108 -13.23 2.16 -3.68
CA ASP A 108 -11.98 2.84 -3.95
C ASP A 108 -10.79 2.09 -3.36
N VAL A 109 -10.86 1.73 -2.08
CA VAL A 109 -9.81 0.90 -1.42
C VAL A 109 -9.61 -0.40 -2.22
N ASN A 110 -10.70 -1.02 -2.65
CA ASN A 110 -10.65 -2.25 -3.42
C ASN A 110 -10.03 -2.06 -4.82
N ALA A 111 -10.23 -0.91 -5.45
CA ALA A 111 -9.65 -0.54 -6.73
C ALA A 111 -8.16 -0.20 -6.61
N ILE A 112 -7.75 0.43 -5.50
CA ILE A 112 -6.34 0.65 -5.15
C ILE A 112 -5.59 -0.67 -5.08
N TYR A 113 -6.22 -1.69 -4.51
CA TYR A 113 -5.69 -3.06 -4.46
C TYR A 113 -5.95 -3.88 -5.75
N ALA A 114 -6.47 -3.32 -6.85
CA ALA A 114 -6.97 -4.12 -7.97
C ALA A 114 -5.91 -5.04 -8.59
N SER A 115 -4.69 -4.55 -8.78
CA SER A 115 -3.59 -5.37 -9.33
C SER A 115 -3.21 -6.52 -8.40
N LYS A 116 -3.19 -6.27 -7.10
CA LYS A 116 -2.95 -7.26 -6.05
C LYS A 116 -4.09 -8.29 -5.95
N ASN A 117 -5.34 -7.85 -6.06
CA ASN A 117 -6.53 -8.71 -6.09
C ASN A 117 -6.49 -9.65 -7.32
N ARG A 118 -6.24 -9.12 -8.52
CA ARG A 118 -6.13 -9.94 -9.75
C ARG A 118 -5.08 -11.04 -9.62
N TYR A 119 -3.98 -10.77 -8.92
CA TYR A 119 -3.01 -11.81 -8.62
C TYR A 119 -3.49 -12.75 -7.50
N ALA A 120 -3.76 -12.27 -6.29
CA ALA A 120 -4.01 -13.15 -5.16
C ALA A 120 -5.32 -13.96 -5.26
N LEU A 121 -6.38 -13.36 -5.80
CA LEU A 121 -7.70 -13.99 -5.90
C LEU A 121 -7.98 -14.51 -7.31
N GLY A 122 -7.56 -13.79 -8.35
CA GLY A 122 -7.42 -14.30 -9.72
C GLY A 122 -8.56 -15.16 -10.28
N ILE A 123 -9.82 -14.88 -9.93
CA ILE A 123 -10.93 -15.80 -10.22
C ILE A 123 -11.13 -16.07 -11.71
N ASN A 124 -10.99 -15.06 -12.56
CA ASN A 124 -11.16 -15.20 -13.99
C ASN A 124 -9.99 -15.97 -14.63
N ALA A 125 -8.77 -15.83 -14.09
CA ALA A 125 -7.64 -16.66 -14.50
C ALA A 125 -7.88 -18.13 -14.11
N ALA A 126 -8.45 -18.40 -12.92
CA ALA A 126 -8.83 -19.75 -12.53
C ALA A 126 -9.94 -20.32 -13.43
N ARG A 127 -11.00 -19.55 -13.73
CA ARG A 127 -12.06 -19.98 -14.66
C ARG A 127 -11.54 -20.26 -16.06
N ASN A 128 -10.60 -19.47 -16.55
CA ASN A 128 -9.95 -19.71 -17.84
C ASN A 128 -9.08 -20.98 -17.82
N MET A 129 -8.34 -21.22 -16.74
CA MET A 129 -7.62 -22.50 -16.53
C MET A 129 -8.59 -23.69 -16.51
N MET A 130 -9.76 -23.54 -15.88
CA MET A 130 -10.80 -24.58 -15.84
C MET A 130 -11.34 -24.90 -17.24
N LEU A 131 -11.53 -23.88 -18.09
CA LEU A 131 -11.88 -24.08 -19.50
C LEU A 131 -10.79 -24.85 -20.25
N ASP A 132 -9.52 -24.57 -19.96
CA ASP A 132 -8.39 -25.24 -20.60
C ASP A 132 -8.27 -26.70 -20.19
N ILE A 133 -8.32 -27.00 -18.90
CA ILE A 133 -8.37 -28.38 -18.37
C ILE A 133 -9.51 -29.17 -19.03
N ALA A 134 -10.71 -28.58 -19.06
CA ALA A 134 -11.87 -29.23 -19.65
C ALA A 134 -11.68 -29.48 -21.14
N ARG A 135 -11.12 -28.53 -21.88
CA ARG A 135 -10.90 -28.64 -23.33
C ARG A 135 -9.82 -29.67 -23.65
N GLU A 136 -8.73 -29.70 -22.90
CA GLU A 136 -7.62 -30.65 -23.06
C GLU A 136 -8.02 -32.09 -22.75
N SER A 137 -9.01 -32.30 -21.88
CA SER A 137 -9.58 -33.64 -21.65
C SER A 137 -10.34 -34.22 -22.86
N GLY A 138 -10.63 -33.41 -23.88
CA GLY A 138 -11.47 -33.80 -25.02
C GLY A 138 -12.97 -33.73 -24.76
N ALA A 139 -13.40 -33.19 -23.61
CA ALA A 139 -14.83 -33.04 -23.31
C ALA A 139 -15.54 -32.16 -24.34
N ARG A 140 -16.74 -32.57 -24.78
CA ARG A 140 -17.59 -31.76 -25.68
C ARG A 140 -18.12 -30.50 -24.99
N TRP A 141 -18.49 -30.63 -23.72
CA TRP A 141 -19.05 -29.57 -22.89
C TRP A 141 -18.16 -29.30 -21.67
N LEU A 142 -17.88 -28.02 -21.44
CA LEU A 142 -17.00 -27.48 -20.41
C LEU A 142 -17.87 -26.72 -19.40
N LEU A 143 -17.85 -27.13 -18.14
CA LEU A 143 -18.69 -26.55 -17.08
C LEU A 143 -17.77 -25.93 -16.00
N PRO A 144 -17.25 -24.70 -16.20
CA PRO A 144 -16.33 -24.05 -15.27
C PRO A 144 -17.09 -23.35 -14.13
N TRP A 145 -17.50 -24.10 -13.11
CA TRP A 145 -18.44 -23.59 -12.10
C TRP A 145 -17.78 -23.17 -10.79
N ASP A 146 -18.43 -22.25 -10.09
CA ASP A 146 -17.96 -21.81 -8.77
C ASP A 146 -17.99 -22.98 -7.74
N GLN A 147 -17.09 -22.92 -6.75
CA GLN A 147 -16.93 -23.97 -5.72
C GLN A 147 -18.25 -24.40 -5.06
N THR A 148 -19.16 -23.46 -4.82
CA THR A 148 -20.33 -23.68 -3.97
C THR A 148 -21.57 -24.16 -4.71
N CYS A 149 -21.48 -24.41 -6.02
CA CYS A 149 -22.63 -24.77 -6.86
C CYS A 149 -22.88 -26.28 -6.92
N PHE A 150 -23.72 -26.81 -6.04
CA PHE A 150 -24.18 -28.21 -5.95
C PHE A 150 -25.21 -28.59 -7.01
N LEU A 151 -25.09 -29.81 -7.53
CA LEU A 151 -26.03 -30.44 -8.45
C LEU A 151 -26.81 -31.54 -7.79
N THR A 152 -28.12 -31.50 -7.95
CA THR A 152 -29.00 -32.65 -7.72
C THR A 152 -29.00 -33.54 -8.96
N LYS A 153 -29.42 -34.81 -8.78
CA LYS A 153 -29.62 -35.74 -9.90
C LYS A 153 -30.63 -35.18 -10.92
N ASP A 154 -31.69 -34.53 -10.45
CA ASP A 154 -32.72 -33.93 -11.31
C ASP A 154 -32.16 -32.78 -12.14
N ALA A 155 -31.39 -31.88 -11.51
CA ALA A 155 -30.73 -30.78 -12.22
C ALA A 155 -29.78 -31.31 -13.30
N TRP A 156 -28.96 -32.31 -12.96
CA TRP A 156 -28.05 -32.93 -13.92
C TRP A 156 -28.77 -33.65 -15.06
N GLY A 157 -29.87 -34.36 -14.75
CA GLY A 157 -30.68 -35.04 -15.76
C GLY A 157 -31.22 -34.07 -16.83
N GLN A 158 -31.72 -32.90 -16.40
CA GLN A 158 -32.17 -31.86 -17.33
C GLN A 158 -31.00 -31.28 -18.14
N ILE A 159 -29.88 -30.97 -17.48
CA ILE A 159 -28.67 -30.45 -18.15
C ILE A 159 -28.21 -31.43 -19.21
N LYS A 160 -28.04 -32.71 -18.86
CA LYS A 160 -27.61 -33.73 -19.80
C LYS A 160 -28.55 -33.82 -21.00
N HIS A 161 -29.85 -33.87 -20.75
CA HIS A 161 -30.86 -33.92 -21.81
C HIS A 161 -30.71 -32.76 -22.81
N ASP A 162 -30.58 -31.52 -22.32
CA ASP A 162 -30.48 -30.35 -23.18
C ASP A 162 -29.13 -30.30 -23.93
N LEU A 163 -28.04 -30.70 -23.28
CA LEU A 163 -26.71 -30.76 -23.89
C LEU A 163 -26.59 -31.85 -24.98
N ASP A 164 -27.27 -32.99 -24.80
CA ASP A 164 -27.30 -34.07 -25.80
C ASP A 164 -28.13 -33.68 -27.03
N ASN A 165 -29.21 -32.91 -26.82
CA ASN A 165 -30.12 -32.43 -27.87
C ASN A 165 -29.76 -31.04 -28.42
N ALA A 166 -28.62 -30.47 -28.02
CA ALA A 166 -28.18 -29.15 -28.44
C ALA A 166 -28.00 -29.06 -29.97
N ALA A 167 -28.45 -27.94 -30.54
CA ALA A 167 -28.28 -27.67 -31.97
C ALA A 167 -26.78 -27.61 -32.37
N PRO A 168 -26.42 -27.95 -33.64
CA PRO A 168 -25.02 -27.99 -34.08
C PRO A 168 -24.25 -26.66 -33.97
N ASP A 169 -24.94 -25.53 -33.89
CA ASP A 169 -24.40 -24.19 -33.70
C ASP A 169 -24.49 -23.70 -32.25
N GLN A 170 -25.21 -24.41 -31.37
CA GLN A 170 -25.34 -24.04 -29.97
C GLN A 170 -24.01 -24.25 -29.24
N LYS A 171 -23.45 -23.17 -28.71
CA LYS A 171 -22.15 -23.16 -28.02
C LYS A 171 -22.21 -22.88 -26.53
N TYR A 172 -23.32 -22.34 -26.03
CA TYR A 172 -23.45 -21.95 -24.63
C TYR A 172 -24.79 -22.36 -24.04
N PHE A 173 -24.81 -22.65 -22.75
CA PHE A 173 -26.03 -22.79 -21.96
C PHE A 173 -25.83 -22.11 -20.60
N MET A 174 -26.94 -21.81 -19.92
CA MET A 174 -26.91 -21.29 -18.56
C MET A 174 -27.69 -22.16 -17.60
N ALA A 175 -27.13 -22.36 -16.41
CA ALA A 175 -27.84 -22.94 -15.28
C ALA A 175 -28.04 -21.89 -14.19
N PHE A 176 -29.28 -21.47 -13.97
CA PHE A 176 -29.61 -20.49 -12.92
C PHE A 176 -29.37 -21.06 -11.53
N MET A 177 -29.03 -20.18 -10.61
CA MET A 177 -28.64 -20.56 -9.25
C MET A 177 -29.80 -20.33 -8.28
N ASP A 178 -30.07 -21.34 -7.45
CA ASP A 178 -30.85 -21.20 -6.22
C ASP A 178 -29.89 -21.13 -5.03
N ARG A 179 -30.18 -20.32 -4.00
CA ARG A 179 -29.29 -20.09 -2.86
C ARG A 179 -29.92 -20.60 -1.58
N LEU A 180 -29.23 -21.52 -0.91
CA LEU A 180 -29.67 -21.99 0.40
C LEU A 180 -29.50 -20.92 1.48
N THR A 181 -30.54 -20.79 2.31
CA THR A 181 -30.57 -19.92 3.50
C THR A 181 -30.51 -20.71 4.81
N GLN A 182 -30.40 -22.03 4.73
CA GLN A 182 -30.33 -23.00 5.83
C GLN A 182 -29.30 -24.09 5.52
N GLU A 183 -29.02 -24.98 6.49
CA GLU A 183 -28.03 -26.05 6.36
C GLU A 183 -28.25 -26.97 5.14
N ASN A 184 -27.14 -27.51 4.62
CA ASN A 184 -27.06 -28.13 3.29
C ASN A 184 -27.96 -29.37 3.15
N GLU A 185 -28.20 -30.11 4.24
CA GLU A 185 -28.97 -31.35 4.26
C GLU A 185 -30.40 -31.18 3.73
N VAL A 186 -30.92 -29.95 3.70
CA VAL A 186 -32.23 -29.66 3.09
C VAL A 186 -32.33 -30.14 1.63
N VAL A 187 -31.23 -30.08 0.86
CA VAL A 187 -31.23 -30.49 -0.56
C VAL A 187 -31.36 -31.99 -0.74
N LEU A 188 -31.14 -32.76 0.33
CA LEU A 188 -31.29 -34.22 0.33
C LEU A 188 -32.73 -34.63 0.62
N SER A 189 -33.59 -33.67 1.03
CA SER A 189 -35.00 -33.94 1.29
C SER A 189 -35.78 -34.15 -0.01
N PRO A 190 -36.64 -35.18 -0.11
CA PRO A 190 -37.55 -35.35 -1.24
C PRO A 190 -38.54 -34.20 -1.44
N GLU A 191 -38.76 -33.38 -0.40
CA GLU A 191 -39.66 -32.22 -0.44
C GLU A 191 -38.96 -30.94 -0.94
N PHE A 192 -37.63 -30.96 -1.12
CA PHE A 192 -36.90 -29.80 -1.58
C PHE A 192 -37.32 -29.42 -3.00
N LYS A 193 -37.64 -28.14 -3.19
CA LYS A 193 -37.94 -27.55 -4.49
C LYS A 193 -37.04 -26.35 -4.70
N ALA A 194 -36.25 -26.40 -5.77
CA ALA A 194 -35.39 -25.28 -6.14
C ALA A 194 -36.22 -24.12 -6.70
N ASP A 195 -35.81 -22.88 -6.39
CA ASP A 195 -36.29 -21.65 -7.01
C ASP A 195 -35.11 -20.87 -7.63
N PRO A 196 -34.57 -21.35 -8.77
CA PRO A 196 -33.35 -20.81 -9.34
C PRO A 196 -33.59 -19.52 -10.12
N TRP A 197 -33.07 -18.40 -9.64
CA TRP A 197 -33.18 -17.09 -10.30
C TRP A 197 -31.94 -16.20 -10.14
N GLU A 198 -30.98 -16.55 -9.28
CA GLU A 198 -29.74 -15.76 -9.06
C GLU A 198 -28.74 -15.92 -10.22
N GLU A 199 -27.62 -15.17 -10.16
CA GLU A 199 -26.54 -15.18 -11.15
C GLU A 199 -26.18 -16.60 -11.64
N PRO A 200 -26.35 -16.90 -12.94
CA PRO A 200 -26.22 -18.26 -13.47
C PRO A 200 -24.76 -18.72 -13.56
N GLN A 201 -24.58 -20.04 -13.67
CA GLN A 201 -23.35 -20.65 -14.15
C GLN A 201 -23.44 -20.86 -15.67
N ILE A 202 -22.30 -20.78 -16.35
CA ILE A 202 -22.23 -20.87 -17.82
C ILE A 202 -21.63 -22.22 -18.20
N ILE A 203 -22.20 -22.85 -19.23
CA ILE A 203 -21.69 -24.07 -19.87
C ILE A 203 -21.20 -23.68 -21.26
N PHE A 204 -20.05 -24.20 -21.65
CA PHE A 204 -19.39 -23.89 -22.92
C PHE A 204 -19.25 -25.15 -23.74
N ARG A 205 -19.39 -25.07 -25.05
CA ARG A 205 -18.91 -26.12 -25.97
C ARG A 205 -17.40 -25.98 -26.16
N ASN A 206 -16.72 -27.07 -26.51
CA ASN A 206 -15.27 -27.07 -26.59
C ASN A 206 -14.67 -26.10 -27.63
N ASP A 207 -15.44 -25.74 -28.66
CA ASP A 207 -15.10 -24.85 -29.77
C ASP A 207 -15.65 -23.42 -29.59
N SER A 208 -16.08 -23.10 -28.38
CA SER A 208 -16.40 -21.73 -27.96
C SER A 208 -15.14 -20.88 -27.90
N VAL A 209 -15.23 -19.61 -28.32
CA VAL A 209 -14.09 -18.68 -28.36
C VAL A 209 -14.02 -17.77 -27.14
N GLU A 210 -15.13 -17.65 -26.39
CA GLU A 210 -15.21 -16.72 -25.28
C GLU A 210 -14.44 -17.19 -24.06
N ARG A 211 -13.91 -16.20 -23.34
CA ARG A 211 -13.16 -16.34 -22.09
C ARG A 211 -13.54 -15.25 -21.11
N PHE A 212 -13.32 -15.52 -19.84
CA PHE A 212 -13.47 -14.53 -18.78
C PHE A 212 -12.37 -13.48 -18.89
N ASP A 213 -12.70 -12.19 -18.71
CA ASP A 213 -11.71 -11.11 -18.78
C ASP A 213 -10.88 -11.06 -17.49
N GLU A 214 -9.61 -11.46 -17.58
CA GLU A 214 -8.67 -11.48 -16.44
C GLU A 214 -8.26 -10.08 -15.96
N GLN A 215 -8.62 -9.01 -16.69
CA GLN A 215 -8.42 -7.64 -16.23
C GLN A 215 -9.45 -7.20 -15.18
N LEU A 216 -10.56 -7.91 -15.05
CA LEU A 216 -11.55 -7.71 -14.00
C LEU A 216 -11.10 -8.43 -12.73
N ARG A 217 -11.03 -7.69 -11.62
CA ARG A 217 -10.67 -8.25 -10.30
C ARG A 217 -11.87 -8.95 -9.66
N TYR A 218 -11.61 -9.85 -8.72
CA TYR A 218 -12.68 -10.49 -7.96
C TYR A 218 -13.51 -9.44 -7.21
N GLY A 219 -14.83 -9.47 -7.43
CA GLY A 219 -15.76 -8.51 -6.86
C GLY A 219 -16.04 -7.28 -7.73
N GLN A 220 -15.47 -7.20 -8.94
CA GLN A 220 -15.77 -6.17 -9.94
C GLN A 220 -16.59 -6.77 -11.09
N ARG A 221 -17.76 -7.35 -10.76
CA ARG A 221 -18.72 -7.90 -11.73
C ARG A 221 -18.07 -8.87 -12.74
N ASP A 222 -17.08 -9.61 -12.27
CA ASP A 222 -16.10 -10.34 -13.07
C ASP A 222 -16.70 -11.46 -13.93
N LYS A 223 -17.84 -12.02 -13.51
CA LYS A 223 -18.64 -12.98 -14.30
C LYS A 223 -19.73 -12.28 -15.12
N ALA A 224 -20.46 -11.34 -14.52
CA ALA A 224 -21.52 -10.59 -15.20
C ALA A 224 -21.03 -9.89 -16.48
N ALA A 225 -19.76 -9.47 -16.53
CA ALA A 225 -19.18 -8.93 -17.75
C ALA A 225 -19.24 -9.91 -18.93
N LEU A 226 -19.00 -11.21 -18.70
CA LEU A 226 -19.14 -12.22 -19.74
C LEU A 226 -20.61 -12.47 -20.12
N LEU A 227 -21.53 -12.45 -19.15
CA LEU A 227 -22.97 -12.57 -19.41
C LEU A 227 -23.44 -11.46 -20.36
N VAL A 228 -22.99 -10.21 -20.15
CA VAL A 228 -23.30 -9.09 -21.05
C VAL A 228 -22.73 -9.31 -22.45
N ARG A 229 -21.48 -9.79 -22.57
CA ARG A 229 -20.86 -10.07 -23.88
C ARG A 229 -21.60 -11.18 -24.64
N LEU A 230 -22.10 -12.18 -23.91
CA LEU A 230 -22.95 -13.25 -24.45
C LEU A 230 -24.41 -12.80 -24.68
N GLN A 231 -24.72 -11.53 -24.46
CA GLN A 231 -26.06 -10.93 -24.61
C GLN A 231 -27.13 -11.58 -23.73
N VAL A 232 -26.72 -12.18 -22.61
CA VAL A 232 -27.65 -12.75 -21.64
C VAL A 232 -28.40 -11.64 -20.92
N ASN A 233 -29.73 -11.70 -20.93
CA ASN A 233 -30.58 -10.80 -20.16
C ASN A 233 -30.59 -11.15 -18.67
N GLY A 234 -30.47 -10.14 -17.82
CA GLY A 234 -30.59 -10.26 -16.37
C GLY A 234 -30.55 -8.92 -15.65
N VAL A 235 -30.44 -8.97 -14.32
CA VAL A 235 -30.41 -7.74 -13.48
C VAL A 235 -29.21 -6.84 -13.82
N TRP A 236 -28.13 -7.40 -14.38
CA TRP A 236 -26.92 -6.69 -14.77
C TRP A 236 -27.08 -5.74 -15.96
N ASN A 237 -28.14 -5.90 -16.76
CA ASN A 237 -28.47 -4.95 -17.83
C ASN A 237 -28.82 -3.55 -17.27
N GLY A 238 -29.33 -3.48 -16.03
CA GLY A 238 -29.69 -2.23 -15.36
C GLY A 238 -28.58 -1.64 -14.48
N TRP A 239 -27.41 -2.28 -14.40
CA TRP A 239 -26.32 -1.78 -13.56
C TRP A 239 -25.62 -0.57 -14.21
N GLY A 240 -25.17 0.37 -13.38
CA GLY A 240 -24.31 1.47 -13.84
C GLY A 240 -22.91 0.96 -14.12
N TRP A 241 -22.57 0.75 -15.39
CA TRP A 241 -21.25 0.32 -15.86
C TRP A 241 -20.39 1.54 -16.20
N SER A 242 -19.16 1.60 -15.70
CA SER A 242 -18.23 2.68 -16.04
C SER A 242 -17.76 2.61 -17.49
N SER A 243 -17.17 3.68 -18.02
CA SER A 243 -16.75 3.70 -19.44
C SER A 243 -15.72 2.61 -19.74
N TRP A 244 -14.80 2.38 -18.80
CA TRP A 244 -13.84 1.28 -18.83
C TRP A 244 -14.51 -0.09 -18.83
N GLU A 245 -15.54 -0.31 -18.01
CA GLU A 245 -16.27 -1.59 -18.00
C GLU A 245 -17.11 -1.78 -19.27
N GLN A 246 -17.70 -0.71 -19.83
CA GLN A 246 -18.48 -0.76 -21.07
C GLN A 246 -17.64 -1.23 -22.26
N GLN A 247 -16.38 -0.79 -22.34
CA GLN A 247 -15.42 -1.26 -23.36
C GLN A 247 -15.18 -2.77 -23.31
N ARG A 248 -15.38 -3.38 -22.14
CA ARG A 248 -15.18 -4.82 -21.88
C ARG A 248 -16.46 -5.62 -21.90
N THR A 249 -17.60 -4.97 -22.13
CA THR A 249 -18.92 -5.58 -22.08
C THR A 249 -19.69 -5.26 -23.36
N TYR A 250 -20.53 -4.22 -23.36
CA TYR A 250 -21.40 -3.87 -24.48
C TYR A 250 -20.66 -3.51 -25.78
N ALA A 251 -19.46 -2.94 -25.67
CA ALA A 251 -18.65 -2.62 -26.85
C ALA A 251 -17.83 -3.81 -27.39
N ASN A 252 -17.86 -4.95 -26.69
CA ASN A 252 -17.07 -6.14 -27.01
C ASN A 252 -17.93 -7.41 -26.94
N LEU A 253 -19.07 -7.41 -27.65
CA LEU A 253 -19.97 -8.55 -27.71
C LEU A 253 -19.29 -9.79 -28.32
N SER A 254 -19.70 -10.96 -27.85
CA SER A 254 -19.20 -12.24 -28.32
C SER A 254 -19.55 -12.47 -29.78
N LYS A 255 -18.60 -13.06 -30.51
CA LYS A 255 -18.78 -13.43 -31.93
C LYS A 255 -19.51 -14.74 -32.12
N ASP A 256 -19.66 -15.53 -31.05
CA ASP A 256 -20.34 -16.83 -31.11
C ASP A 256 -21.85 -16.71 -30.94
N VAL A 257 -22.38 -15.53 -30.59
CA VAL A 257 -23.82 -15.33 -30.33
C VAL A 257 -24.39 -14.29 -31.30
N SER A 258 -25.61 -14.55 -31.78
CA SER A 258 -26.28 -13.70 -32.77
C SER A 258 -27.49 -12.94 -32.21
N GLY A 259 -27.62 -12.84 -30.89
CA GLY A 259 -28.71 -12.09 -30.23
C GLY A 259 -28.97 -12.52 -28.79
N PRO A 260 -29.97 -11.91 -28.12
CA PRO A 260 -30.24 -12.10 -26.69
C PRO A 260 -30.76 -13.50 -26.32
N ASP A 261 -31.36 -14.23 -27.26
CA ASP A 261 -31.90 -15.58 -27.03
C ASP A 261 -30.92 -16.69 -27.45
N ALA A 262 -29.68 -16.33 -27.83
CA ALA A 262 -28.68 -17.29 -28.32
C ALA A 262 -28.10 -18.21 -27.24
N VAL A 263 -28.36 -17.91 -25.96
CA VAL A 263 -27.89 -18.71 -24.82
C VAL A 263 -29.11 -19.20 -24.04
N PRO A 264 -29.61 -20.42 -24.32
CA PRO A 264 -30.74 -20.98 -23.60
C PRO A 264 -30.39 -21.35 -22.15
N SER A 265 -31.41 -21.30 -21.29
CA SER A 265 -31.31 -21.85 -19.93
C SER A 265 -31.50 -23.37 -19.95
N THR A 266 -30.91 -24.05 -18.97
CA THR A 266 -31.03 -25.49 -18.72
C THR A 266 -30.88 -25.76 -17.24
N GLY A 267 -31.53 -26.81 -16.73
CA GLY A 267 -31.46 -27.25 -15.33
C GLY A 267 -31.34 -26.13 -14.29
N TYR A 268 -30.53 -26.36 -13.26
CA TYR A 268 -30.20 -25.38 -12.23
C TYR A 268 -28.97 -25.80 -11.43
N VAL A 269 -28.45 -24.90 -10.58
CA VAL A 269 -27.45 -25.23 -9.56
C VAL A 269 -27.89 -24.70 -8.20
N ILE A 270 -27.51 -25.40 -7.14
CA ILE A 270 -27.79 -24.98 -5.77
C ILE A 270 -26.52 -24.43 -5.14
N ARG A 271 -26.54 -23.17 -4.70
CA ARG A 271 -25.47 -22.63 -3.89
C ARG A 271 -25.63 -23.05 -2.44
N LEU A 272 -24.69 -23.88 -1.99
CA LEU A 272 -24.62 -24.34 -0.61
C LEU A 272 -24.55 -23.20 0.39
N TYR A 273 -25.00 -23.50 1.61
CA TYR A 273 -25.14 -22.54 2.69
C TYR A 273 -23.79 -21.91 3.06
N SER A 274 -23.80 -20.59 3.24
CA SER A 274 -22.61 -19.81 3.57
C SER A 274 -22.27 -19.82 5.07
N GLY A 275 -23.20 -20.30 5.92
CA GLY A 275 -23.08 -20.21 7.38
C GLY A 275 -23.47 -18.85 7.98
N LEU A 276 -24.00 -17.92 7.18
CA LEU A 276 -24.48 -16.61 7.64
C LEU A 276 -25.99 -16.62 7.87
N GLU A 277 -26.47 -15.74 8.77
CA GLU A 277 -27.90 -15.58 9.06
C GLU A 277 -28.73 -15.39 7.78
N SER A 278 -29.92 -16.01 7.76
CA SER A 278 -30.82 -16.02 6.62
C SER A 278 -31.16 -14.62 6.10
N ALA A 279 -31.23 -13.60 6.97
CA ALA A 279 -31.50 -12.22 6.58
C ALA A 279 -30.41 -11.60 5.66
N VAL A 280 -29.17 -12.09 5.73
CA VAL A 280 -28.04 -11.60 4.89
C VAL A 280 -27.89 -12.44 3.62
N GLU A 281 -28.35 -13.69 3.63
CA GLU A 281 -28.45 -14.53 2.43
C GLU A 281 -29.79 -14.39 1.70
N ALA A 282 -30.74 -13.65 2.26
CA ALA A 282 -32.05 -13.43 1.67
C ALA A 282 -31.94 -12.79 0.29
N ASN A 283 -32.91 -13.12 -0.56
CA ASN A 283 -33.07 -12.48 -1.85
C ASN A 283 -33.71 -11.07 -1.71
N THR A 284 -32.94 -10.10 -1.21
CA THR A 284 -33.37 -8.69 -1.16
C THR A 284 -32.26 -7.76 -1.61
N ALA A 285 -32.62 -6.56 -2.10
CA ALA A 285 -31.65 -5.54 -2.48
C ALA A 285 -30.72 -5.15 -1.31
N SER A 286 -31.27 -5.06 -0.09
CA SER A 286 -30.50 -4.79 1.13
C SER A 286 -29.49 -5.89 1.44
N ALA A 287 -29.90 -7.16 1.37
CA ALA A 287 -28.99 -8.29 1.52
C ALA A 287 -27.91 -8.30 0.42
N GLY A 288 -28.26 -7.99 -0.83
CA GLY A 288 -27.32 -7.75 -1.93
C GLY A 288 -26.24 -6.73 -1.57
N PHE A 289 -26.64 -5.54 -1.14
CA PHE A 289 -25.74 -4.47 -0.70
C PHE A 289 -24.76 -4.93 0.39
N TRP A 290 -25.26 -5.54 1.47
CA TRP A 290 -24.40 -5.98 2.57
C TRP A 290 -23.46 -7.13 2.18
N ARG A 291 -23.88 -8.01 1.26
CA ARG A 291 -23.00 -9.05 0.70
C ARG A 291 -21.83 -8.44 -0.06
N GLU A 292 -22.06 -7.42 -0.86
CA GLU A 292 -21.01 -6.67 -1.58
C GLU A 292 -20.05 -6.00 -0.60
N ILE A 293 -20.56 -5.27 0.39
CA ILE A 293 -19.72 -4.61 1.41
C ILE A 293 -18.86 -5.61 2.19
N ARG A 294 -19.44 -6.74 2.62
CA ARG A 294 -18.69 -7.79 3.35
C ARG A 294 -17.63 -8.44 2.46
N ARG A 295 -17.91 -8.64 1.16
CA ARG A 295 -16.92 -9.14 0.20
C ARG A 295 -15.78 -8.15 0.04
N ALA A 296 -16.08 -6.88 -0.22
CA ALA A 296 -15.10 -5.82 -0.37
C ALA A 296 -14.15 -5.73 0.85
N LYS A 297 -14.70 -5.81 2.07
CA LYS A 297 -13.90 -5.85 3.31
C LYS A 297 -13.07 -7.13 3.44
N GLY A 298 -13.65 -8.28 3.11
CA GLY A 298 -12.95 -9.57 3.16
C GLY A 298 -11.78 -9.66 2.19
N VAL A 299 -11.93 -9.11 0.98
CA VAL A 299 -10.86 -8.97 -0.02
C VAL A 299 -9.70 -8.18 0.57
N VAL A 300 -9.95 -6.94 1.03
CA VAL A 300 -8.90 -6.07 1.59
C VAL A 300 -8.20 -6.76 2.76
N LYS A 301 -8.95 -7.40 3.66
CA LYS A 301 -8.37 -8.13 4.80
C LYS A 301 -7.41 -9.26 4.38
N VAL A 302 -7.74 -10.01 3.33
CA VAL A 302 -6.83 -11.06 2.82
C VAL A 302 -5.59 -10.45 2.18
N LEU A 303 -5.75 -9.36 1.43
CA LEU A 303 -4.63 -8.69 0.79
C LEU A 303 -3.72 -8.02 1.84
N ASP A 304 -4.26 -7.38 2.87
CA ASP A 304 -3.47 -6.82 3.97
C ASP A 304 -2.62 -7.87 4.67
N LYS A 305 -3.18 -9.06 4.93
CA LYS A 305 -2.41 -10.20 5.47
C LYS A 305 -1.29 -10.63 4.53
N LEU A 306 -1.52 -10.60 3.22
CA LEU A 306 -0.48 -10.90 2.25
C LEU A 306 0.59 -9.81 2.21
N GLU A 307 0.24 -8.52 2.35
CA GLU A 307 1.23 -7.44 2.48
C GLU A 307 2.08 -7.59 3.74
N GLU A 308 1.47 -7.96 4.88
CA GLU A 308 2.20 -8.29 6.13
C GLU A 308 3.19 -9.45 5.89
N ARG A 309 2.74 -10.52 5.22
CA ARG A 309 3.60 -11.65 4.84
C ARG A 309 4.72 -11.22 3.90
N VAL A 310 4.47 -10.39 2.90
CA VAL A 310 5.52 -9.86 2.01
C VAL A 310 6.57 -9.12 2.83
N MET A 311 6.15 -8.27 3.76
CA MET A 311 7.08 -7.50 4.59
C MET A 311 7.98 -8.40 5.43
N VAL A 312 7.41 -9.42 6.08
CA VAL A 312 8.16 -10.31 6.98
C VAL A 312 8.94 -11.39 6.22
N GLU A 313 8.29 -12.12 5.30
CA GLU A 313 8.86 -13.30 4.63
C GLU A 313 9.83 -12.95 3.50
N LEU A 314 9.63 -11.82 2.80
CA LEU A 314 10.43 -11.47 1.62
C LEU A 314 11.35 -10.27 1.81
N LEU A 315 10.94 -9.31 2.64
CA LEU A 315 11.63 -8.02 2.77
C LEU A 315 12.35 -7.85 4.11
N ASP A 316 12.39 -8.92 4.92
CA ASP A 316 13.09 -8.96 6.21
C ASP A 316 12.76 -7.73 7.07
N TYR A 317 11.46 -7.37 7.11
CA TYR A 317 10.98 -6.35 8.02
C TYR A 317 10.98 -6.89 9.45
N ARG A 318 11.53 -6.10 10.36
CA ARG A 318 11.44 -6.32 11.80
C ARG A 318 11.19 -4.98 12.52
N PRO A 319 10.44 -4.94 13.63
CA PRO A 319 10.16 -3.69 14.34
C PRO A 319 11.42 -2.97 14.86
N ASP A 320 12.47 -3.73 15.18
CA ASP A 320 13.75 -3.26 15.69
C ASP A 320 14.73 -2.80 14.59
N LYS A 321 14.42 -3.08 13.31
CA LYS A 321 15.27 -2.73 12.17
C LYS A 321 15.22 -1.23 11.88
N VAL A 322 16.38 -0.61 11.72
CA VAL A 322 16.49 0.83 11.37
C VAL A 322 16.01 1.11 9.93
N LEU A 323 15.29 2.22 9.75
CA LEU A 323 14.66 2.63 8.48
C LEU A 323 15.48 3.65 7.69
N VAL A 324 16.14 4.57 8.39
CA VAL A 324 16.93 5.69 7.88
C VAL A 324 18.39 5.31 7.69
N TYR A 325 18.96 4.62 8.65
CA TYR A 325 20.37 4.21 8.67
C TYR A 325 20.54 2.78 8.15
N ASP A 326 21.76 2.43 7.73
CA ASP A 326 22.12 1.11 7.22
C ASP A 326 22.83 0.28 8.29
N GLU A 327 22.22 -0.85 8.69
CA GLU A 327 22.76 -1.75 9.72
C GLU A 327 24.12 -2.35 9.34
N ALA A 328 24.35 -2.63 8.05
CA ALA A 328 25.60 -3.18 7.57
C ALA A 328 26.72 -2.13 7.61
N LEU A 329 26.41 -0.86 7.33
CA LEU A 329 27.36 0.24 7.52
C LEU A 329 27.67 0.46 9.00
N LEU A 330 26.65 0.47 9.86
CA LEU A 330 26.83 0.57 11.32
C LEU A 330 27.76 -0.53 11.85
N HIS A 331 27.53 -1.78 11.45
CA HIS A 331 28.39 -2.91 11.82
C HIS A 331 29.83 -2.72 11.32
N ARG A 332 30.01 -2.34 10.05
CA ARG A 332 31.33 -2.12 9.46
C ARG A 332 32.13 -1.04 10.20
N TYR A 333 31.50 0.10 10.51
CA TYR A 333 32.19 1.18 11.22
C TYR A 333 32.48 0.83 12.68
N LYS A 334 31.64 0.02 13.32
CA LYS A 334 31.89 -0.52 14.66
C LYS A 334 33.15 -1.40 14.68
N GLU A 335 33.31 -2.29 13.70
CA GLU A 335 34.51 -3.14 13.58
C GLU A 335 35.78 -2.31 13.31
N GLN A 336 35.64 -1.24 12.52
CA GLN A 336 36.75 -0.36 12.15
C GLN A 336 37.06 0.71 13.19
N PHE A 337 36.28 0.83 14.27
CA PHE A 337 36.44 1.87 15.29
C PHE A 337 37.85 1.93 15.89
N ASN A 338 38.53 0.80 16.03
CA ASN A 338 39.89 0.74 16.57
C ASN A 338 40.99 1.17 15.58
N THR A 339 40.64 1.38 14.31
CA THR A 339 41.56 1.84 13.26
C THR A 339 41.59 3.37 13.19
N GLU A 340 42.73 3.95 12.81
CA GLU A 340 42.84 5.40 12.64
C GLU A 340 41.92 5.95 11.54
N GLU A 341 41.72 5.18 10.47
CA GLU A 341 40.79 5.53 9.38
C GLU A 341 39.33 5.52 9.84
N GLY A 342 38.93 4.52 10.63
CA GLY A 342 37.60 4.43 11.22
C GLY A 342 37.31 5.61 12.16
N LYS A 343 38.23 5.91 13.09
CA LYS A 343 38.12 7.06 14.00
C LYS A 343 38.00 8.38 13.25
N GLN A 344 38.79 8.57 12.21
CA GLN A 344 38.78 9.80 11.41
C GLN A 344 37.47 9.96 10.64
N THR A 345 36.81 8.86 10.26
CA THR A 345 35.55 8.91 9.51
C THR A 345 34.37 9.30 10.39
N ILE A 346 34.36 8.85 11.64
CA ILE A 346 33.30 9.15 12.60
C ILE A 346 33.59 10.35 13.51
N SER A 347 34.71 11.06 13.31
CA SER A 347 35.16 12.11 14.22
C SER A 347 34.13 13.22 14.41
N ASN A 348 33.41 13.60 13.35
CA ASN A 348 32.36 14.60 13.43
C ASN A 348 31.16 14.10 14.26
N LEU A 349 30.80 12.83 14.10
CA LEU A 349 29.76 12.20 14.92
C LEU A 349 30.13 12.20 16.41
N LEU A 350 31.37 11.82 16.74
CA LEU A 350 31.84 11.83 18.13
C LEU A 350 31.89 13.24 18.69
N ALA A 351 32.38 14.21 17.92
CA ALA A 351 32.40 15.61 18.35
C ALA A 351 30.99 16.16 18.60
N ASP A 352 30.00 15.77 17.79
CA ASP A 352 28.60 16.15 17.99
C ASP A 352 28.01 15.47 19.24
N ALA A 353 28.28 14.18 19.44
CA ALA A 353 27.86 13.43 20.61
C ALA A 353 28.48 13.97 21.91
N ASP A 354 29.77 14.33 21.88
CA ASP A 354 30.48 14.91 23.02
C ASP A 354 29.90 16.30 23.38
N ARG A 355 29.55 17.12 22.38
CA ARG A 355 28.82 18.38 22.64
C ARG A 355 27.43 18.13 23.20
N ALA A 356 26.75 17.07 22.77
CA ALA A 356 25.46 16.68 23.34
C ALA A 356 25.58 16.23 24.82
N LEU A 357 26.72 15.68 25.26
CA LEU A 357 26.98 15.37 26.67
C LEU A 357 27.09 16.65 27.54
N GLU A 358 27.51 17.76 26.97
CA GLU A 358 27.64 19.04 27.68
C GLU A 358 26.29 19.74 27.92
N VAL A 359 25.21 19.25 27.28
CA VAL A 359 23.86 19.81 27.42
C VAL A 359 23.28 19.43 28.79
N SER A 360 23.40 20.36 29.74
CA SER A 360 22.93 20.18 31.12
C SER A 360 21.41 20.28 31.31
N LYS A 361 20.71 20.96 30.40
CA LYS A 361 19.25 21.13 30.44
C LYS A 361 18.64 20.42 29.23
N PRO A 362 17.85 19.36 29.44
CA PRO A 362 17.20 18.67 28.33
C PRO A 362 16.19 19.60 27.65
N TRP A 363 15.99 19.39 26.36
CA TRP A 363 14.91 20.05 25.61
C TRP A 363 13.56 19.58 26.12
N LYS A 364 12.63 20.52 26.19
CA LYS A 364 11.23 20.31 26.51
C LYS A 364 10.43 21.33 25.71
N VAL A 365 9.12 21.13 25.60
CA VAL A 365 8.23 22.17 25.09
C VAL A 365 8.35 23.40 26.01
N THR A 366 8.57 24.57 25.41
CA THR A 366 8.71 25.83 26.15
C THR A 366 7.76 26.92 25.69
N SER A 367 6.74 26.57 24.89
CA SER A 367 5.67 27.44 24.40
C SER A 367 5.42 28.68 25.29
N ASN A 368 5.62 29.86 24.69
CA ASN A 368 5.73 31.16 25.37
C ASN A 368 4.44 31.64 26.06
N GLU A 369 3.34 30.98 25.79
CA GLU A 369 1.99 31.10 26.37
C GLU A 369 1.25 29.95 25.68
N ALA A 370 0.87 28.89 26.40
CA ALA A 370 0.25 27.72 25.79
C ALA A 370 -0.97 28.13 24.92
N LEU A 371 -0.86 27.86 23.61
CA LEU A 371 -1.75 28.43 22.58
C LEU A 371 -3.04 27.63 22.37
N ASP A 372 -3.13 26.47 23.01
CA ASP A 372 -4.36 25.70 23.07
C ASP A 372 -5.37 26.36 24.03
N PRO A 373 -6.68 26.08 23.87
CA PRO A 373 -7.71 26.66 24.73
C PRO A 373 -7.53 26.37 26.23
N GLU A 374 -6.90 25.24 26.59
CA GLU A 374 -6.68 24.83 27.98
C GLU A 374 -5.41 25.44 28.58
N HIS A 375 -4.59 26.11 27.75
CA HIS A 375 -3.30 26.67 28.10
C HIS A 375 -2.37 25.61 28.75
N ASP A 376 -2.31 24.42 28.17
CA ASP A 376 -1.39 23.35 28.61
C ASP A 376 0.04 23.63 28.11
N PRO A 377 1.02 23.93 29.00
CA PRO A 377 2.39 24.25 28.62
C PRO A 377 3.16 23.08 27.99
N GLN A 378 2.55 21.89 27.95
CA GLN A 378 3.11 20.69 27.32
C GLN A 378 2.70 20.54 25.84
N ILE A 379 1.83 21.42 25.34
CA ILE A 379 1.38 21.40 23.94
C ILE A 379 2.45 22.04 23.04
N PHE A 380 2.88 21.29 22.03
CA PHE A 380 3.76 21.83 20.98
C PHE A 380 3.04 22.94 20.22
N ALA A 381 3.55 24.16 20.31
CA ALA A 381 2.93 25.32 19.67
C ALA A 381 3.92 26.44 19.40
N ASN A 382 3.89 26.98 18.19
CA ASN A 382 4.77 28.07 17.76
C ASN A 382 4.05 28.98 16.75
N TYR A 383 4.52 30.23 16.61
CA TYR A 383 4.05 31.17 15.59
C TYR A 383 5.00 31.21 14.39
N TYR A 384 4.47 31.25 13.16
CA TYR A 384 5.31 31.41 11.96
C TYR A 384 5.48 32.88 11.52
N ASP A 385 4.63 33.80 12.00
CA ASP A 385 4.57 35.21 11.60
C ASP A 385 4.91 36.19 12.74
N ARG A 386 5.42 35.68 13.87
CA ARG A 386 5.86 36.46 15.02
C ARG A 386 7.20 35.94 15.53
N ASP A 387 8.16 36.84 15.63
CA ASP A 387 9.42 36.62 16.35
C ASP A 387 9.29 37.31 17.72
N ASP A 388 9.22 36.52 18.79
CA ASP A 388 9.12 36.99 20.17
C ASP A 388 10.41 36.77 20.98
N GLY A 389 11.50 36.33 20.31
CA GLY A 389 12.81 36.16 20.92
C GLY A 389 12.94 34.98 21.89
N VAL A 390 11.96 34.07 21.94
CA VAL A 390 12.06 32.83 22.73
C VAL A 390 12.23 31.63 21.79
N SER A 391 12.78 30.53 22.31
CA SER A 391 13.04 29.31 21.55
C SER A 391 11.77 28.72 20.94
N ASP A 392 11.79 28.54 19.62
CA ASP A 392 10.74 27.87 18.84
C ASP A 392 10.70 26.38 19.20
N ASP A 393 9.54 25.86 19.62
CA ASP A 393 9.34 24.43 19.89
C ASP A 393 9.78 23.55 18.70
N GLY A 394 9.66 24.07 17.46
CA GLY A 394 10.16 23.44 16.25
C GLY A 394 11.67 23.29 16.19
N GLU A 395 12.42 24.29 16.66
CA GLU A 395 13.88 24.18 16.81
C GLU A 395 14.24 23.24 17.96
N LEU A 396 13.48 23.28 19.07
CA LEU A 396 13.75 22.43 20.25
C LEU A 396 13.57 20.94 19.94
N ILE A 397 12.51 20.54 19.22
CA ILE A 397 12.35 19.14 18.82
C ILE A 397 13.43 18.71 17.82
N GLN A 398 13.85 19.62 16.94
CA GLN A 398 14.91 19.35 15.98
C GLN A 398 16.24 19.12 16.74
N ASP A 399 16.63 20.02 17.63
CA ASP A 399 17.84 19.88 18.43
C ASP A 399 17.80 18.60 19.28
N MET A 400 16.69 18.34 19.97
CA MET A 400 16.50 17.10 20.74
C MET A 400 16.72 15.87 19.87
N ALA A 401 16.11 15.81 18.68
CA ALA A 401 16.19 14.66 17.81
C ALA A 401 17.59 14.46 17.23
N TYR A 402 18.27 15.52 16.78
CA TYR A 402 19.62 15.43 16.22
C TYR A 402 20.65 15.03 17.28
N ASN A 403 20.58 15.63 18.48
CA ASN A 403 21.50 15.31 19.57
C ASN A 403 21.26 13.88 20.10
N THR A 404 20.01 13.47 20.28
CA THR A 404 19.67 12.08 20.65
C THR A 404 20.17 11.09 19.61
N THR A 405 20.08 11.43 18.33
CA THR A 405 20.58 10.59 17.23
C THR A 405 22.11 10.49 17.24
N ALA A 406 22.82 11.60 17.45
CA ALA A 406 24.27 11.59 17.58
C ALA A 406 24.72 10.69 18.74
N LEU A 407 24.08 10.81 19.91
CA LEU A 407 24.36 9.98 21.08
C LEU A 407 24.07 8.50 20.82
N ALA A 408 22.92 8.17 20.22
CA ALA A 408 22.54 6.78 19.92
C ALA A 408 23.53 6.12 18.94
N LEU A 409 23.90 6.85 17.88
CA LEU A 409 24.88 6.37 16.90
C LEU A 409 26.27 6.22 17.54
N ALA A 410 26.73 7.21 18.30
CA ALA A 410 28.01 7.15 19.01
C ALA A 410 28.06 5.96 19.97
N TRP A 411 27.00 5.73 20.75
CA TRP A 411 26.89 4.53 21.59
C TRP A 411 26.94 3.24 20.77
N SER A 412 26.19 3.14 19.67
CA SER A 412 26.12 1.92 18.87
C SER A 412 27.49 1.49 18.31
N LEU A 413 28.34 2.46 17.98
CA LEU A 413 29.67 2.28 17.41
C LEU A 413 30.77 2.09 18.48
N THR A 414 30.70 2.82 19.59
CA THR A 414 31.76 2.83 20.62
C THR A 414 31.50 1.87 21.78
N GLY A 415 30.23 1.59 22.07
CA GLY A 415 29.79 0.89 23.29
C GLY A 415 29.85 1.75 24.56
N ASP A 416 30.18 3.04 24.46
CA ASP A 416 30.30 3.92 25.62
C ASP A 416 28.92 4.29 26.20
N LYS A 417 28.70 3.92 27.47
CA LYS A 417 27.42 4.06 28.15
C LYS A 417 27.07 5.51 28.46
N GLN A 418 28.03 6.42 28.51
CA GLN A 418 27.73 7.83 28.81
C GLN A 418 26.76 8.43 27.79
N TYR A 419 26.87 8.03 26.52
CA TYR A 419 26.01 8.52 25.46
C TYR A 419 24.56 8.05 25.64
N VAL A 420 24.33 6.80 26.06
CA VAL A 420 22.96 6.28 26.30
C VAL A 420 22.34 6.93 27.52
N ILE A 421 23.12 7.15 28.58
CA ILE A 421 22.63 7.80 29.79
C ILE A 421 22.09 9.20 29.42
N GLN A 422 22.87 9.97 28.67
CA GLN A 422 22.45 11.31 28.23
C GLN A 422 21.26 11.26 27.28
N ALA A 423 21.24 10.33 26.32
CA ALA A 423 20.11 10.17 25.40
C ALA A 423 18.82 9.81 26.16
N SER A 424 18.94 8.98 27.21
CA SER A 424 17.81 8.63 28.08
C SER A 424 17.27 9.87 28.80
N THR A 425 18.13 10.76 29.29
CA THR A 425 17.70 12.03 29.92
C THR A 425 16.92 12.92 28.96
N PHE A 426 17.31 12.99 27.68
CA PHE A 426 16.57 13.76 26.67
C PHE A 426 15.19 13.15 26.39
N LEU A 427 15.14 11.83 26.20
CA LEU A 427 13.88 11.12 25.94
C LEU A 427 12.95 11.11 27.16
N GLU A 428 13.51 11.07 28.37
CA GLU A 428 12.74 11.15 29.61
C GLU A 428 12.02 12.50 29.73
N ALA A 429 12.74 13.61 29.50
CA ALA A 429 12.13 14.94 29.51
C ALA A 429 11.05 15.10 28.43
N TRP A 430 11.27 14.57 27.23
CA TRP A 430 10.34 14.77 26.12
C TRP A 430 9.12 13.84 26.14
N CYS A 431 9.28 12.59 26.56
CA CYS A 431 8.25 11.56 26.41
C CYS A 431 7.66 11.05 27.74
N HIS A 432 8.32 11.27 28.86
CA HIS A 432 7.97 10.61 30.13
C HIS A 432 7.63 11.56 31.27
N ASP A 433 8.49 12.55 31.54
CA ASP A 433 8.38 13.43 32.71
C ASP A 433 7.04 14.19 32.70
N PRO A 434 6.15 13.94 33.67
CA PRO A 434 4.84 14.57 33.74
C PRO A 434 4.86 16.10 33.79
N SER A 435 6.00 16.72 34.11
CA SER A 435 6.17 18.17 34.18
C SER A 435 6.70 18.80 32.88
N SER A 436 7.20 17.99 31.94
CA SER A 436 7.90 18.50 30.75
C SER A 436 7.62 17.75 29.44
N LEU A 437 6.94 16.59 29.50
CA LEU A 437 6.63 15.79 28.32
C LEU A 437 5.84 16.60 27.28
N MET A 438 6.13 16.37 26.00
CA MET A 438 5.35 16.92 24.91
C MET A 438 4.03 16.14 24.77
N ARG A 439 2.89 16.84 24.80
CA ARG A 439 1.62 16.28 24.32
C ARG A 439 1.74 15.94 22.84
N ALA A 440 1.44 14.71 22.49
CA ALA A 440 1.69 14.14 21.16
C ALA A 440 0.67 14.64 20.10
N THR A 441 0.67 15.94 19.83
CA THR A 441 -0.20 16.61 18.85
C THR A 441 0.53 17.74 18.14
N LEU A 442 0.09 18.05 16.91
CA LEU A 442 0.58 19.17 16.09
C LEU A 442 -0.54 20.15 15.72
N GLU A 443 -1.67 20.08 16.42
CA GLU A 443 -2.85 20.90 16.13
C GLU A 443 -2.59 22.41 16.22
N TYR A 444 -1.56 22.81 16.99
CA TYR A 444 -1.19 24.21 17.25
C TYR A 444 0.20 24.56 16.68
N ALA A 445 0.76 23.70 15.83
CA ALA A 445 2.05 23.95 15.17
C ALA A 445 1.91 24.99 14.03
N ASP A 446 2.84 25.93 13.94
CA ASP A 446 2.83 27.04 12.98
C ASP A 446 1.48 27.79 12.95
N MET A 447 1.06 28.32 14.09
CA MET A 447 -0.06 29.25 14.17
C MET A 447 0.29 30.63 13.59
N SER A 448 -0.74 31.36 13.15
CA SER A 448 -0.59 32.78 12.79
C SER A 448 -1.04 33.65 13.95
N TYR A 449 -0.13 34.47 14.46
CA TYR A 449 -0.41 35.48 15.46
C TYR A 449 -1.37 36.53 14.92
N GLN A 450 -1.21 36.97 13.66
CA GLN A 450 -2.13 37.94 13.05
C GLN A 450 -3.57 37.41 12.96
N LYS A 451 -3.72 36.14 12.58
CA LYS A 451 -5.05 35.49 12.57
C LYS A 451 -5.61 35.36 13.98
N LEU A 452 -4.77 35.01 14.97
CA LEU A 452 -5.22 34.90 16.36
C LEU A 452 -5.79 36.24 16.87
N LEU A 453 -5.12 37.37 16.58
CA LEU A 453 -5.59 38.70 16.98
C LEU A 453 -6.90 39.14 16.31
N THR A 454 -7.19 38.62 15.11
CA THR A 454 -8.33 39.04 14.29
C THR A 454 -9.49 38.04 14.31
N ASN A 455 -9.29 36.84 14.88
CA ASN A 455 -10.29 35.80 14.92
C ASN A 455 -11.29 36.01 16.07
N THR A 456 -12.55 36.26 15.72
CA THR A 456 -13.65 36.41 16.70
C THR A 456 -14.31 35.08 17.09
N ALA A 457 -13.92 33.96 16.48
CA ALA A 457 -14.56 32.64 16.65
C ALA A 457 -13.84 31.71 17.65
N GLY A 458 -12.71 32.13 18.25
CA GLY A 458 -12.02 31.41 19.34
C GLY A 458 -11.30 30.11 18.99
N ASN A 459 -11.41 29.60 17.75
CA ASN A 459 -10.83 28.32 17.33
C ASN A 459 -9.76 28.51 16.24
N THR A 460 -8.58 28.99 16.61
CA THR A 460 -7.45 29.08 15.67
C THR A 460 -6.59 27.82 15.78
N LYS A 461 -6.42 27.08 14.67
CA LYS A 461 -5.51 25.94 14.59
C LYS A 461 -4.22 26.32 13.85
N GLY A 462 -3.22 25.48 14.01
CA GLY A 462 -1.96 25.49 13.28
C GLY A 462 -2.12 25.33 11.77
N SER A 463 -1.06 25.63 11.02
CA SER A 463 -1.06 25.54 9.57
C SER A 463 -0.49 24.20 9.06
N VAL A 464 -0.73 23.89 7.79
CA VAL A 464 -0.13 22.72 7.11
C VAL A 464 1.38 22.65 7.24
N MET A 465 2.05 23.79 7.41
CA MET A 465 3.51 23.85 7.47
C MET A 465 4.07 23.25 8.77
N GLY A 466 3.26 23.15 9.82
CA GLY A 466 3.68 22.63 11.14
C GLY A 466 4.21 21.20 11.11
N ILE A 467 3.79 20.38 10.13
CA ILE A 467 4.28 19.00 9.95
C ILE A 467 5.78 18.93 9.64
N ARG A 468 6.40 20.03 9.21
CA ARG A 468 7.84 20.09 8.92
C ARG A 468 8.69 19.93 10.17
N HIS A 469 8.20 20.41 11.32
CA HIS A 469 8.95 20.39 12.59
C HIS A 469 9.22 18.97 13.06
N THR A 470 8.28 18.07 12.81
CA THR A 470 8.41 16.63 13.11
C THR A 470 8.97 15.80 11.96
N ALA A 471 9.49 16.42 10.88
CA ALA A 471 10.15 15.67 9.80
C ALA A 471 11.37 14.85 10.28
N VAL A 472 11.88 15.15 11.48
CA VAL A 472 12.95 14.42 12.18
C VAL A 472 12.52 13.08 12.80
N ILE A 473 11.21 12.82 12.93
CA ILE A 473 10.67 11.63 13.59
C ILE A 473 11.24 10.32 13.04
N PRO A 474 11.32 10.08 11.71
CA PRO A 474 11.87 8.82 11.19
C PRO A 474 13.29 8.52 11.69
N MET A 475 14.13 9.56 11.82
CA MET A 475 15.50 9.46 12.33
C MET A 475 15.51 9.23 13.84
N LEU A 476 14.69 9.95 14.59
CA LEU A 476 14.56 9.77 16.04
C LEU A 476 14.11 8.35 16.40
N LEU A 477 13.17 7.78 15.64
CA LEU A 477 12.70 6.40 15.85
C LEU A 477 13.81 5.37 15.61
N ASP A 478 14.72 5.62 14.66
CA ASP A 478 15.92 4.77 14.50
C ASP A 478 16.89 4.91 15.67
N ALA A 479 17.12 6.13 16.15
CA ALA A 479 17.93 6.34 17.36
C ALA A 479 17.34 5.56 18.55
N ILE A 480 16.01 5.60 18.73
CA ILE A 480 15.32 4.83 19.78
C ILE A 480 15.47 3.32 19.56
N ARG A 481 15.36 2.80 18.33
CA ARG A 481 15.61 1.37 18.02
C ARG A 481 17.01 0.94 18.43
N LEU A 482 18.01 1.75 18.10
CA LEU A 482 19.39 1.50 18.51
C LEU A 482 19.48 1.45 20.04
N LEU A 483 19.00 2.48 20.75
CA LEU A 483 19.06 2.52 22.22
C LEU A 483 18.32 1.35 22.90
N ASN A 484 17.29 0.81 22.26
CA ASN A 484 16.52 -0.32 22.76
C ASN A 484 17.09 -1.69 22.38
N THR A 485 18.17 -1.74 21.59
CA THR A 485 18.78 -3.02 21.19
C THR A 485 19.42 -3.68 22.43
N THR A 486 19.19 -4.98 22.62
CA THR A 486 19.81 -5.73 23.74
C THR A 486 21.32 -5.83 23.54
N SER A 487 22.07 -5.53 24.60
CA SER A 487 23.51 -5.84 24.59
C SER A 487 23.67 -7.35 24.56
N ILE A 488 24.65 -7.87 23.80
CA ILE A 488 24.94 -9.32 23.63
C ILE A 488 25.09 -10.06 24.98
N ASN A 489 25.33 -9.33 26.07
CA ASN A 489 25.52 -9.86 27.42
C ASN A 489 24.37 -9.58 28.41
N SER A 490 23.25 -8.96 28.00
CA SER A 490 22.09 -8.70 28.87
C SER A 490 20.76 -8.95 28.15
N SER A 491 19.86 -9.67 28.79
CA SER A 491 18.48 -9.89 28.34
C SER A 491 17.58 -8.66 28.52
N GLU A 492 18.10 -7.57 29.12
CA GLU A 492 17.43 -6.28 29.26
C GLU A 492 18.03 -5.28 28.27
N GLY A 493 17.16 -4.48 27.63
CA GLY A 493 17.54 -3.36 26.76
C GLY A 493 18.30 -2.27 27.52
N VAL A 494 18.97 -1.37 26.81
CA VAL A 494 19.80 -0.34 27.48
C VAL A 494 18.95 0.81 28.03
N LEU A 495 17.78 1.07 27.44
CA LEU A 495 16.78 1.96 28.02
C LEU A 495 16.02 1.28 29.17
N PRO A 496 15.72 2.00 30.27
CA PRO A 496 14.82 1.49 31.31
C PRO A 496 13.47 1.07 30.72
N HIS A 497 12.94 -0.09 31.15
CA HIS A 497 11.67 -0.63 30.63
C HIS A 497 10.50 0.36 30.72
N ASP A 498 10.36 1.09 31.83
CA ASP A 498 9.29 2.09 31.99
C ASP A 498 9.45 3.25 30.99
N LEU A 499 10.67 3.72 30.74
CA LEU A 499 10.94 4.75 29.72
C LEU A 499 10.60 4.24 28.32
N SER A 500 11.01 3.00 27.97
CA SER A 500 10.68 2.37 26.68
C SER A 500 9.16 2.29 26.46
N ASP A 501 8.40 1.83 27.46
CA ASP A 501 6.94 1.74 27.38
C ASP A 501 6.28 3.12 27.16
N LYS A 502 6.86 4.16 27.76
CA LYS A 502 6.36 5.53 27.68
C LYS A 502 6.68 6.17 26.34
N ILE A 503 7.86 5.92 25.78
CA ILE A 503 8.20 6.31 24.40
C ILE A 503 7.26 5.63 23.41
N VAL A 504 6.99 4.33 23.56
CA VAL A 504 6.03 3.61 22.69
C VAL A 504 4.63 4.19 22.82
N ARG A 505 4.20 4.56 24.04
CA ARG A 505 2.91 5.22 24.27
C ARG A 505 2.85 6.60 23.60
N TRP A 506 3.85 7.45 23.81
CA TRP A 506 3.95 8.76 23.17
C TRP A 506 3.92 8.65 21.64
N THR A 507 4.64 7.67 21.08
CA THR A 507 4.67 7.40 19.64
C THR A 507 3.29 6.97 19.12
N ARG A 508 2.58 6.12 19.88
CA ARG A 508 1.21 5.71 19.56
C ARG A 508 0.24 6.89 19.60
N ASP A 509 0.38 7.77 20.59
CA ASP A 509 -0.45 8.95 20.75
C ASP A 509 -0.21 9.94 19.60
N LEU A 510 1.05 10.15 19.20
CA LEU A 510 1.41 10.99 18.05
C LEU A 510 0.83 10.42 16.75
N PHE A 511 1.00 9.11 16.54
CA PHE A 511 0.41 8.42 15.40
C PHE A 511 -1.11 8.58 15.38
N GLY A 512 -1.79 8.37 16.51
CA GLY A 512 -3.23 8.56 16.66
C GLY A 512 -3.67 10.00 16.35
N SER A 513 -2.94 11.01 16.85
CA SER A 513 -3.20 12.41 16.56
C SER A 513 -3.09 12.71 15.06
N LEU A 514 -2.05 12.20 14.38
CA LEU A 514 -1.88 12.35 12.93
C LEU A 514 -2.93 11.60 12.10
N GLN A 515 -3.59 10.57 12.65
CA GLN A 515 -4.72 9.89 12.00
C GLN A 515 -6.07 10.57 12.26
N SER A 516 -6.14 11.57 13.15
CA SER A 516 -7.38 12.31 13.44
C SER A 516 -7.93 12.98 12.18
N GLU A 517 -9.24 13.20 12.14
CA GLU A 517 -9.90 13.89 11.02
C GLU A 517 -9.28 15.27 10.75
N SER A 518 -9.00 16.04 11.81
CA SER A 518 -8.38 17.37 11.71
C SER A 518 -6.98 17.31 11.11
N ALA A 519 -6.15 16.33 11.53
CA ALA A 519 -4.80 16.19 11.01
C ALA A 519 -4.80 15.69 9.57
N ARG A 520 -5.70 14.76 9.22
CA ARG A 520 -5.87 14.30 7.83
C ARG A 520 -6.34 15.44 6.92
N TYR A 521 -7.30 16.25 7.36
CA TYR A 521 -7.74 17.45 6.64
C TYR A 521 -6.58 18.43 6.42
N THR A 522 -5.81 18.71 7.48
CA THR A 522 -4.75 19.73 7.44
C THR A 522 -3.53 19.27 6.64
N PHE A 523 -3.04 18.05 6.90
CA PHE A 523 -1.76 17.57 6.38
C PHE A 523 -1.93 16.58 5.23
N ARG A 524 -2.77 15.55 5.41
CA ARG A 524 -2.88 14.46 4.43
C ARG A 524 -3.50 14.94 3.11
N TRP A 525 -4.55 15.77 3.16
CA TRP A 525 -5.26 16.23 1.95
C TRP A 525 -4.60 17.44 1.27
N SER A 526 -3.60 18.04 1.90
CA SER A 526 -2.86 19.15 1.31
C SER A 526 -2.05 18.68 0.09
N PRO A 527 -1.78 19.57 -0.89
CA PRO A 527 -0.85 19.28 -1.97
C PRO A 527 0.61 19.57 -1.55
N GLY A 528 1.56 19.10 -2.36
CA GLY A 528 2.95 19.55 -2.24
C GLY A 528 3.77 18.86 -1.13
N LEU A 529 4.86 19.53 -0.74
CA LEU A 529 5.91 19.01 0.15
C LEU A 529 5.36 18.50 1.48
N PHE A 530 4.49 19.26 2.13
CA PHE A 530 4.05 18.98 3.49
C PHE A 530 3.22 17.70 3.60
N ALA A 531 2.39 17.40 2.60
CA ALA A 531 1.62 16.16 2.58
C ALA A 531 2.51 14.93 2.37
N MET A 532 3.60 15.08 1.61
CA MET A 532 4.60 14.03 1.49
C MET A 532 5.39 13.81 2.78
N LEU A 533 5.74 14.89 3.48
CA LEU A 533 6.35 14.81 4.82
C LEU A 533 5.42 14.09 5.80
N TYR A 534 4.11 14.35 5.73
CA TYR A 534 3.10 13.62 6.50
C TYR A 534 3.14 12.12 6.19
N ASP A 535 3.09 11.72 4.92
CA ASP A 535 3.06 10.31 4.52
C ASP A 535 4.30 9.56 5.02
N ILE A 536 5.49 10.16 4.90
CA ILE A 536 6.75 9.56 5.37
C ILE A 536 6.74 9.39 6.90
N GLN A 537 6.26 10.39 7.64
CA GLN A 537 6.16 10.31 9.10
C GLN A 537 5.16 9.24 9.55
N VAL A 538 3.98 9.19 8.91
CA VAL A 538 2.97 8.15 9.18
C VAL A 538 3.51 6.76 8.89
N ALA A 539 4.24 6.59 7.79
CA ALA A 539 4.88 5.32 7.44
C ALA A 539 5.93 4.90 8.48
N ALA A 540 6.78 5.83 8.93
CA ALA A 540 7.81 5.56 9.93
C ALA A 540 7.23 5.24 11.33
N LEU A 541 6.20 5.98 11.75
CA LEU A 541 5.46 5.74 12.99
C LEU A 541 4.75 4.38 12.96
N GLY A 542 4.05 4.06 11.88
CA GLY A 542 3.42 2.75 11.68
C GLY A 542 4.44 1.62 11.74
N ALA A 543 5.57 1.78 11.05
CA ALA A 543 6.67 0.82 11.09
C ALA A 543 7.31 0.66 12.48
N PHE A 544 7.32 1.68 13.33
CA PHE A 544 7.79 1.57 14.71
C PHE A 544 6.76 0.86 15.60
N LEU A 545 5.48 1.06 15.33
CA LEU A 545 4.36 0.42 16.03
C LEU A 545 4.01 -0.98 15.49
N ASN A 546 4.89 -1.58 14.68
CA ASN A 546 4.73 -2.89 14.05
C ASN A 546 3.53 -2.99 13.08
N ASP A 547 3.16 -1.90 12.43
CA ASP A 547 2.21 -1.87 11.32
C ASP A 547 2.96 -1.88 9.97
N SER A 548 3.50 -3.05 9.62
CA SER A 548 4.31 -3.23 8.41
C SER A 548 3.52 -3.03 7.11
N LYS A 549 2.23 -3.37 7.11
CA LYS A 549 1.36 -3.12 5.96
C LYS A 549 1.11 -1.64 5.74
N LEU A 550 0.97 -0.82 6.78
CA LEU A 550 0.80 0.62 6.62
C LEU A 550 2.03 1.26 5.99
N LEU A 551 3.22 0.85 6.43
CA LEU A 551 4.49 1.25 5.81
C LEU A 551 4.50 0.91 4.31
N ARG A 552 4.18 -0.35 3.97
CA ARG A 552 4.17 -0.82 2.59
C ARG A 552 3.12 -0.13 1.72
N TYR A 553 1.91 0.06 2.24
CA TYR A 553 0.81 0.76 1.57
C TYR A 553 1.18 2.22 1.31
N THR A 554 1.70 2.92 2.31
CA THR A 554 2.04 4.35 2.21
C THR A 554 3.16 4.57 1.19
N LEU A 555 4.26 3.80 1.27
CA LEU A 555 5.33 3.88 0.28
C LEU A 555 4.88 3.41 -1.11
N GLY A 556 3.98 2.43 -1.18
CA GLY A 556 3.47 1.86 -2.41
C GLY A 556 2.49 2.78 -3.15
N THR A 557 1.94 3.78 -2.49
CA THR A 557 0.96 4.72 -3.05
C THR A 557 1.49 6.15 -3.16
N ILE A 558 2.58 6.52 -2.48
CA ILE A 558 3.12 7.89 -2.42
C ILE A 558 3.35 8.56 -3.79
N HIS A 559 3.52 7.79 -4.86
CA HIS A 559 3.65 8.28 -6.23
C HIS A 559 2.42 9.08 -6.71
N GLY A 560 1.22 8.80 -6.17
CA GLY A 560 0.01 9.58 -6.45
C GLY A 560 0.17 11.08 -6.14
N ARG A 561 1.01 11.43 -5.16
CA ARG A 561 1.32 12.81 -4.79
C ARG A 561 1.88 13.64 -5.95
N LEU A 562 2.57 13.01 -6.92
CA LEU A 562 3.11 13.70 -8.09
C LEU A 562 2.02 14.44 -8.87
N MET A 563 0.78 13.93 -8.86
CA MET A 563 -0.35 14.51 -9.58
C MET A 563 -0.76 15.89 -9.07
N THR A 564 -0.50 16.20 -7.80
CA THR A 564 -0.83 17.51 -7.19
C THR A 564 0.40 18.40 -7.03
N MET A 565 1.60 17.85 -7.24
CA MET A 565 2.88 18.57 -7.11
C MET A 565 3.36 19.19 -8.42
N MET A 566 2.81 18.76 -9.56
CA MET A 566 3.31 19.12 -10.89
C MET A 566 2.24 19.84 -11.71
N SER A 567 2.66 20.82 -12.51
CA SER A 567 1.81 21.44 -13.52
C SER A 567 1.55 20.45 -14.68
N PRO A 568 0.58 20.74 -15.58
CA PRO A 568 0.40 19.95 -16.80
C PRO A 568 1.66 19.86 -17.68
N GLU A 569 2.55 20.86 -17.59
CA GLU A 569 3.87 20.88 -18.23
C GLU A 569 4.96 20.20 -17.40
N GLU A 570 4.55 19.45 -16.36
CA GLU A 570 5.41 18.63 -15.51
C GLU A 570 6.47 19.42 -14.73
N LYS A 571 6.18 20.69 -14.44
CA LYS A 571 7.03 21.56 -13.61
C LYS A 571 6.55 21.55 -12.17
N LEU A 572 7.47 21.66 -11.22
CA LEU A 572 7.15 21.77 -9.80
C LEU A 572 6.24 22.97 -9.54
N LEU A 573 5.11 22.73 -8.88
CA LEU A 573 4.24 23.77 -8.35
C LEU A 573 4.82 24.25 -7.01
N VAL A 574 5.20 25.53 -6.97
CA VAL A 574 5.69 26.18 -5.75
C VAL A 574 4.57 27.06 -5.19
N PRO A 575 4.22 26.96 -3.91
CA PRO A 575 3.20 27.81 -3.29
C PRO A 575 3.56 29.30 -3.42
N THR A 576 2.54 30.14 -3.61
CA THR A 576 2.70 31.59 -3.69
C THR A 576 3.39 32.13 -2.43
N GLY A 577 4.38 33.01 -2.61
CA GLY A 577 5.14 33.61 -1.52
C GLY A 577 6.28 32.74 -0.96
N VAL A 578 6.44 31.51 -1.45
CA VAL A 578 7.56 30.62 -1.05
C VAL A 578 8.71 30.74 -2.04
N ALA A 579 9.94 30.83 -1.53
CA ALA A 579 11.12 30.87 -2.36
C ALA A 579 11.31 29.56 -3.15
N THR A 580 11.39 29.66 -4.48
CA THR A 580 11.45 28.51 -5.40
C THR A 580 12.63 27.59 -5.14
N LYS A 581 13.86 28.14 -4.98
CA LYS A 581 15.08 27.33 -4.85
C LYS A 581 15.08 26.49 -3.56
N PRO A 582 14.85 27.05 -2.36
CA PRO A 582 14.74 26.27 -1.12
C PRO A 582 13.63 25.21 -1.17
N TYR A 583 12.45 25.58 -1.69
CA TYR A 583 11.33 24.63 -1.80
C TYR A 583 11.65 23.46 -2.74
N THR A 584 12.29 23.74 -3.87
CA THR A 584 12.73 22.70 -4.83
C THR A 584 13.74 21.75 -4.19
N LEU A 585 14.71 22.27 -3.43
CA LEU A 585 15.71 21.46 -2.73
C LEU A 585 15.09 20.57 -1.65
N LEU A 586 14.15 21.11 -0.85
CA LEU A 586 13.40 20.31 0.14
C LEU A 586 12.51 19.25 -0.50
N MET A 587 11.89 19.56 -1.63
CA MET A 587 11.12 18.59 -2.40
C MET A 587 12.02 17.45 -2.92
N LEU A 588 13.17 17.79 -3.50
CA LEU A 588 14.15 16.79 -3.96
C LEU A 588 14.73 15.97 -2.82
N SER A 589 15.00 16.57 -1.66
CA SER A 589 15.52 15.87 -0.48
C SER A 589 14.49 14.85 0.05
N THR A 590 13.22 15.25 0.06
CA THR A 590 12.09 14.42 0.52
C THR A 590 11.80 13.28 -0.46
N TRP A 591 11.82 13.53 -1.78
CA TRP A 591 11.76 12.48 -2.79
C TRP A 591 12.95 11.52 -2.73
N GLY A 592 14.17 12.03 -2.50
CA GLY A 592 15.34 11.19 -2.26
C GLY A 592 15.12 10.24 -1.08
N PHE A 593 14.51 10.74 0.00
CA PHE A 593 14.22 9.93 1.16
C PHE A 593 13.10 8.91 0.93
N ALA A 594 12.00 9.29 0.29
CA ALA A 594 10.95 8.35 -0.08
C ALA A 594 11.45 7.25 -1.04
N ALA A 595 12.32 7.61 -2.00
CA ALA A 595 12.89 6.66 -2.95
C ALA A 595 13.79 5.63 -2.25
N ASP A 596 14.63 6.05 -1.30
CA ASP A 596 15.48 5.12 -0.54
C ASP A 596 14.64 4.18 0.34
N LEU A 597 13.61 4.69 1.01
CA LEU A 597 12.67 3.86 1.78
C LEU A 597 11.94 2.87 0.86
N ALA A 598 11.43 3.34 -0.29
CA ALA A 598 10.76 2.50 -1.26
C ALA A 598 11.70 1.43 -1.83
N GLN A 599 12.99 1.73 -2.04
CA GLN A 599 13.98 0.77 -2.53
C GLN A 599 14.17 -0.39 -1.54
N ARG A 600 14.30 -0.09 -0.24
CA ARG A 600 14.43 -1.12 0.82
C ARG A 600 13.29 -2.14 0.80
N TYR A 601 12.10 -1.72 0.38
CA TYR A 601 10.90 -2.57 0.34
C TYR A 601 10.47 -2.98 -1.08
N GLY A 602 11.35 -2.85 -2.07
CA GLY A 602 11.12 -3.31 -3.45
C GLY A 602 10.07 -2.51 -4.23
N LEU A 603 9.81 -1.26 -3.85
CA LEU A 603 8.78 -0.39 -4.43
C LEU A 603 9.35 0.74 -5.31
N SER A 604 10.67 1.00 -5.26
CA SER A 604 11.29 2.11 -5.99
C SER A 604 11.03 2.07 -7.49
N ARG A 605 11.08 0.88 -8.11
CA ARG A 605 10.78 0.72 -9.54
C ARG A 605 9.38 1.24 -9.91
N HIS A 606 8.36 0.90 -9.11
CA HIS A 606 6.99 1.37 -9.36
C HIS A 606 6.90 2.89 -9.24
N LEU A 607 7.58 3.47 -8.24
CA LEU A 607 7.63 4.91 -8.05
C LEU A 607 8.22 5.64 -9.28
N PHE A 608 9.31 5.14 -9.86
CA PHE A 608 9.94 5.77 -11.04
C PHE A 608 9.25 5.45 -12.37
N GLN A 609 8.46 4.38 -12.45
CA GLN A 609 7.76 3.96 -13.68
C GLN A 609 6.30 4.39 -13.72
N PHE A 610 5.77 4.95 -12.62
CA PHE A 610 4.42 5.50 -12.56
C PHE A 610 4.25 6.65 -13.55
N ASP A 611 3.25 6.52 -14.42
CA ASP A 611 2.94 7.50 -15.45
C ASP A 611 1.44 7.54 -15.75
N LEU A 612 1.02 8.55 -16.50
CA LEU A 612 -0.35 8.77 -16.89
C LEU A 612 -0.49 8.79 -18.42
N THR A 613 -1.57 8.18 -18.90
CA THR A 613 -2.00 8.32 -20.28
C THR A 613 -2.50 9.74 -20.56
N ARG A 614 -2.75 10.08 -21.84
CA ARG A 614 -3.27 11.42 -22.23
C ARG A 614 -4.63 11.74 -21.61
N ASP A 615 -5.45 10.73 -21.37
CA ASP A 615 -6.73 10.79 -20.68
C ASP A 615 -6.61 10.64 -19.16
N ARG A 616 -5.39 10.83 -18.62
CA ARG A 616 -5.05 10.79 -17.18
C ARG A 616 -5.32 9.45 -16.49
N ARG A 617 -5.40 8.35 -17.22
CA ARG A 617 -5.48 7.02 -16.62
C ARG A 617 -4.09 6.57 -16.21
N GLU A 618 -4.01 5.78 -15.15
CA GLU A 618 -2.74 5.21 -14.69
C GLU A 618 -2.18 4.28 -15.76
N GLU A 619 -0.99 4.60 -16.27
CA GLU A 619 -0.21 3.74 -17.13
C GLU A 619 0.49 2.68 -16.26
N ARG A 620 0.29 1.41 -16.61
CA ARG A 620 0.73 0.30 -15.75
C ARG A 620 2.22 0.33 -15.44
N VAL A 621 3.04 0.68 -16.43
CA VAL A 621 4.50 0.85 -16.35
C VAL A 621 4.97 1.65 -17.57
N ASN A 622 5.67 2.77 -17.37
CA ASN A 622 6.47 3.41 -18.42
C ASN A 622 7.94 2.98 -18.29
N GLU A 623 8.43 2.20 -19.24
CA GLU A 623 9.80 1.65 -19.21
C GLU A 623 10.90 2.70 -19.45
N GLU A 624 10.59 3.82 -20.11
CA GLU A 624 11.56 4.91 -20.35
C GLU A 624 11.72 5.85 -19.14
N GLY A 625 10.77 5.80 -18.19
CA GLY A 625 10.73 6.60 -16.98
C GLY A 625 9.49 7.49 -16.89
N GLY A 626 8.76 7.37 -15.79
CA GLY A 626 7.49 8.05 -15.53
C GLY A 626 7.62 9.47 -15.00
N LEU A 627 6.58 9.93 -14.30
CA LEU A 627 6.44 11.32 -13.84
C LEU A 627 7.60 11.78 -12.93
N LEU A 628 8.03 10.94 -11.99
CA LEU A 628 9.14 11.29 -11.10
C LEU A 628 10.46 11.50 -11.86
N CYS A 629 10.72 10.68 -12.88
CA CYS A 629 11.90 10.85 -13.74
C CYS A 629 11.89 12.20 -14.45
N ARG A 630 10.73 12.62 -14.96
CA ARG A 630 10.59 13.91 -15.65
C ARG A 630 10.66 15.10 -14.69
N PHE A 631 10.04 14.98 -13.52
CA PHE A 631 10.19 15.93 -12.41
C PHE A 631 11.68 16.17 -12.07
N ILE A 632 12.47 15.10 -11.89
CA ILE A 632 13.92 15.19 -11.62
C ILE A 632 14.64 15.82 -12.82
N GLY A 633 14.28 15.41 -14.03
CA GLY A 633 14.78 15.99 -15.26
C GLY A 633 14.60 17.50 -15.34
N HIS A 634 13.48 18.04 -14.85
CA HIS A 634 13.22 19.48 -14.84
C HIS A 634 13.86 20.20 -13.64
N SER A 635 13.91 19.55 -12.48
CA SER A 635 14.24 20.19 -11.20
C SER A 635 15.73 20.15 -10.86
N VAL A 636 16.49 19.20 -11.43
CA VAL A 636 17.93 19.09 -11.20
C VAL A 636 18.71 19.77 -12.33
N PRO A 637 19.54 20.79 -12.06
CA PRO A 637 20.21 21.58 -13.10
C PRO A 637 20.98 20.76 -14.15
N CYS A 638 21.66 19.70 -13.74
CA CYS A 638 22.45 18.86 -14.65
C CYS A 638 21.64 17.80 -15.41
N CYS A 639 20.34 17.69 -15.13
CA CYS A 639 19.46 16.70 -15.75
C CYS A 639 18.47 17.33 -16.75
N GLN A 640 18.46 18.64 -16.98
CA GLN A 640 17.51 19.32 -17.86
C GLN A 640 17.62 18.93 -19.35
N ALA A 641 16.49 18.90 -20.06
CA ALA A 641 16.39 18.38 -21.44
C ALA A 641 17.09 19.27 -22.49
N GLU A 642 17.25 20.57 -22.21
CA GLU A 642 18.02 21.50 -23.05
C GLU A 642 19.53 21.19 -23.04
N ALA A 643 19.95 20.19 -22.24
CA ALA A 643 21.32 19.90 -21.94
C ALA A 643 22.07 18.97 -22.93
N THR A 644 21.67 18.88 -24.21
CA THR A 644 22.28 17.92 -25.16
C THR A 644 23.46 18.47 -25.98
N SER A 645 23.84 19.73 -25.83
CA SER A 645 24.93 20.39 -26.58
C SER A 645 26.14 20.77 -25.70
N ARG A 646 27.31 21.14 -26.27
CA ARG A 646 28.47 21.65 -25.48
C ARG A 646 28.11 22.81 -24.53
N ALA A 647 27.07 23.60 -24.83
CA ALA A 647 26.60 24.68 -23.97
C ALA A 647 26.03 24.16 -22.63
N SER A 648 25.54 22.92 -22.60
CA SER A 648 24.92 22.33 -21.43
C SER A 648 25.88 21.83 -20.37
N ALA A 649 27.02 21.29 -20.79
CA ALA A 649 28.10 20.90 -19.89
C ALA A 649 28.58 22.15 -19.15
N HIS A 650 28.68 23.29 -19.86
CA HIS A 650 28.97 24.57 -19.24
C HIS A 650 27.86 25.05 -18.29
N GLN A 651 26.58 24.84 -18.60
CA GLN A 651 25.46 25.22 -17.73
C GLN A 651 25.38 24.38 -16.46
N CYS A 652 25.56 23.06 -16.55
CA CYS A 652 25.66 22.17 -15.39
C CYS A 652 26.88 22.54 -14.53
N VAL A 653 28.05 22.74 -15.13
CA VAL A 653 29.25 23.17 -14.38
C VAL A 653 29.03 24.51 -13.69
N ARG A 654 28.46 25.52 -14.38
CA ARG A 654 28.10 26.81 -13.75
C ARG A 654 27.07 26.67 -12.64
N ALA A 655 26.08 25.79 -12.81
CA ALA A 655 25.08 25.54 -11.79
C ALA A 655 25.71 24.91 -10.53
N LEU A 656 26.64 23.96 -10.70
CA LEU A 656 27.32 23.31 -9.59
C LEU A 656 28.44 24.16 -8.95
N GLN A 657 28.95 25.18 -9.62
CA GLN A 657 29.98 26.08 -9.07
C GLN A 657 29.53 26.86 -7.81
N HIS A 658 28.22 27.01 -7.60
CA HIS A 658 27.63 27.76 -6.49
C HIS A 658 26.81 26.88 -5.54
N VAL A 659 27.00 25.57 -5.62
CA VAL A 659 26.27 24.57 -4.84
C VAL A 659 27.16 24.17 -3.66
N ASP A 660 26.60 24.25 -2.45
CA ASP A 660 27.26 23.73 -1.26
C ASP A 660 27.22 22.19 -1.24
N GLU A 661 28.03 21.56 -0.39
CA GLU A 661 28.11 20.10 -0.34
C GLU A 661 26.77 19.43 0.03
N ALA A 662 25.92 20.08 0.82
CA ALA A 662 24.62 19.53 1.22
C ALA A 662 23.64 19.53 0.04
N GLN A 663 23.64 20.60 -0.76
CA GLN A 663 22.89 20.67 -2.02
C GLN A 663 23.42 19.64 -3.02
N LEU A 664 24.75 19.46 -3.11
CA LEU A 664 25.35 18.45 -3.96
C LEU A 664 24.93 17.04 -3.53
N PHE A 665 24.85 16.79 -2.22
CA PHE A 665 24.31 15.55 -1.66
C PHE A 665 22.84 15.33 -2.05
N VAL A 666 21.99 16.35 -1.89
CA VAL A 666 20.57 16.28 -2.31
C VAL A 666 20.46 15.90 -3.78
N TYR A 667 21.19 16.58 -4.66
CA TYR A 667 21.15 16.33 -6.10
C TYR A 667 21.69 14.95 -6.48
N SER A 668 22.91 14.61 -6.04
CA SER A 668 23.56 13.34 -6.41
C SER A 668 22.77 12.13 -5.91
N ARG A 669 22.19 12.19 -4.69
CA ARG A 669 21.41 11.11 -4.10
C ARG A 669 20.18 10.74 -4.93
N ILE A 670 19.29 11.69 -5.21
CA ILE A 670 18.06 11.40 -5.98
C ILE A 670 18.39 11.04 -7.43
N VAL A 671 19.41 11.66 -8.03
CA VAL A 671 19.81 11.37 -9.41
C VAL A 671 20.40 9.96 -9.54
N ARG A 672 21.13 9.46 -8.53
CA ARG A 672 21.67 8.09 -8.52
C ARG A 672 20.54 7.07 -8.64
N GLN A 673 19.54 7.17 -7.76
CA GLN A 673 18.33 6.32 -7.82
C GLN A 673 17.61 6.44 -9.17
N ALA A 674 17.44 7.67 -9.66
CA ALA A 674 16.71 7.91 -10.89
C ALA A 674 17.43 7.36 -12.13
N VAL A 675 18.75 7.49 -12.25
CA VAL A 675 19.51 6.98 -13.40
C VAL A 675 19.48 5.44 -13.48
N GLU A 676 19.36 4.76 -12.34
CA GLU A 676 19.19 3.30 -12.28
C GLU A 676 17.83 2.84 -12.81
N GLN A 677 16.77 3.65 -12.66
CA GLN A 677 15.39 3.25 -12.99
C GLN A 677 14.81 3.96 -14.23
N CYS A 678 15.40 5.08 -14.66
CA CYS A 678 14.89 5.95 -15.72
C CYS A 678 15.85 5.99 -16.93
N PRO A 679 15.62 5.19 -17.98
CA PRO A 679 16.39 5.27 -19.23
C PRO A 679 16.49 6.68 -19.82
N ILE A 680 15.44 7.49 -19.73
CA ILE A 680 15.42 8.88 -20.24
C ILE A 680 16.46 9.79 -19.56
N LEU A 681 16.77 9.56 -18.29
CA LEU A 681 17.78 10.32 -17.54
C LEU A 681 19.17 9.73 -17.73
N ARG A 682 19.28 8.39 -17.78
CA ARG A 682 20.55 7.70 -18.03
C ARG A 682 21.19 8.10 -19.35
N LYS A 683 20.38 8.34 -20.38
CA LYS A 683 20.83 8.79 -21.71
C LYS A 683 21.42 10.22 -21.69
N ARG A 684 21.29 10.99 -20.59
CA ARG A 684 21.83 12.36 -20.45
C ARG A 684 23.21 12.33 -19.76
N PRO A 685 24.32 12.64 -20.47
CA PRO A 685 25.67 12.48 -19.93
C PRO A 685 25.94 13.30 -18.66
N SER A 686 25.45 14.53 -18.58
CA SER A 686 25.60 15.40 -17.41
C SER A 686 24.85 14.85 -16.18
N CYS A 687 23.67 14.27 -16.38
CA CYS A 687 22.88 13.66 -15.31
C CYS A 687 23.53 12.36 -14.83
N ALA A 688 23.97 11.50 -15.75
CA ALA A 688 24.71 10.28 -15.43
C ALA A 688 26.06 10.57 -14.75
N SER A 689 26.72 11.69 -15.07
CA SER A 689 27.93 12.12 -14.38
C SER A 689 27.64 12.57 -12.96
N LEU A 690 26.57 13.36 -12.74
CA LEU A 690 26.13 13.78 -11.42
C LEU A 690 25.75 12.59 -10.50
N ALA A 691 25.16 11.52 -11.05
CA ALA A 691 24.86 10.29 -10.31
C ALA A 691 26.10 9.64 -9.66
N ARG A 692 27.28 9.84 -10.27
CA ARG A 692 28.56 9.27 -9.85
C ARG A 692 29.36 10.19 -8.93
N ILE A 693 28.89 11.41 -8.71
CA ILE A 693 29.56 12.32 -7.78
C ILE A 693 29.30 11.81 -6.36
N GLU A 694 30.39 11.67 -5.60
CA GLU A 694 30.36 11.40 -4.16
C GLU A 694 30.62 12.72 -3.43
N PRO A 695 29.64 13.24 -2.68
CA PRO A 695 29.81 14.42 -1.85
C PRO A 695 30.90 14.18 -0.80
N ASN A 696 31.59 15.25 -0.39
CA ASN A 696 32.57 15.13 0.67
C ASN A 696 31.86 15.04 2.03
N PHE A 697 31.64 13.81 2.50
CA PHE A 697 30.95 13.58 3.78
C PHE A 697 31.66 14.18 4.99
N LYS A 698 32.97 14.46 4.91
CA LYS A 698 33.72 15.07 6.02
C LYS A 698 33.37 16.54 6.25
N THR A 699 32.89 17.23 5.21
CA THR A 699 32.50 18.64 5.27
C THR A 699 31.02 18.84 5.55
N LEU A 700 30.21 17.77 5.56
CA LEU A 700 28.78 17.83 5.86
C LEU A 700 28.54 17.78 7.36
N SER A 701 28.22 18.92 7.96
CA SER A 701 27.80 19.00 9.36
C SER A 701 26.35 18.59 9.55
N ALA A 702 26.00 18.12 10.76
CA ALA A 702 24.61 17.85 11.13
C ALA A 702 23.71 19.08 10.96
N HIS A 703 24.23 20.28 11.25
CA HIS A 703 23.52 21.55 11.07
C HIS A 703 23.22 21.87 9.58
N GLU A 704 24.14 21.60 8.66
CA GLU A 704 23.86 21.82 7.23
C GLU A 704 22.82 20.84 6.68
N MET A 705 22.87 19.59 7.14
CA MET A 705 21.88 18.56 6.79
C MET A 705 20.49 18.93 7.30
N SER A 706 20.42 19.52 8.49
CA SER A 706 19.16 19.90 9.14
C SER A 706 18.37 20.96 8.37
N ARG A 707 19.05 21.88 7.67
CA ARG A 707 18.42 22.88 6.77
C ARG A 707 17.61 22.25 5.63
N TYR A 708 17.90 21.00 5.27
CA TYR A 708 17.21 20.26 4.21
C TYR A 708 16.33 19.14 4.75
N LEU A 709 16.06 19.12 6.06
CA LEU A 709 15.32 18.08 6.79
C LEU A 709 15.93 16.68 6.57
N LEU A 710 17.25 16.61 6.44
CA LEU A 710 17.97 15.38 6.17
C LEU A 710 18.62 14.82 7.44
N PRO A 711 18.50 13.51 7.70
CA PRO A 711 19.26 12.83 8.73
C PRO A 711 20.76 13.13 8.64
N PRO A 712 21.46 13.40 9.77
CA PRO A 712 22.89 13.63 9.82
C PRO A 712 23.66 12.34 9.52
N TYR A 713 24.96 12.48 9.29
CA TYR A 713 25.89 11.37 9.04
C TYR A 713 25.54 10.53 7.81
N PRO A 714 25.52 11.14 6.60
CA PRO A 714 25.11 10.47 5.36
C PRO A 714 25.98 9.25 5.00
N PHE A 715 27.18 9.11 5.57
CA PHE A 715 28.05 7.94 5.38
C PHE A 715 27.53 6.65 6.05
N LEU A 716 26.47 6.75 6.87
CA LEU A 716 25.78 5.62 7.53
C LEU A 716 24.46 5.23 6.83
N ARG A 717 24.23 5.68 5.59
CA ARG A 717 22.92 5.58 4.93
C ARG A 717 22.95 4.82 3.61
#